data_AF-F1S5H3-F1
#
_entry.id   AF-F1S5H3-F1
#
_cell.length_a   1.000
_cell.length_b   1.000
_cell.length_c   1.000
_cell.angle_alpha   90.00
_cell.angle_beta   90.00
_cell.angle_gamma   90.00
#
_symmetry.space_group_name_H-M   'P 1'
#
loop_
_entity.id
_entity.type
_entity.pdbx_description
1 polymer ?
#
loop_
_entity_poly.entity_id
_entity_poly.type
_entity_poly.pdbx_seq_one_letter_code
_entity_poly.pdbx_strand_id
1 'polypeptide(L)'
;MMWCSAAVDILFLIDGSHSIGKGSFERSKHFAITVCEALDVDPARVRVGAVQFGSTPRLEFPLDAFSTQQEVKAEIRRMAFKGGRTETGLALKYLLRKGFPGGRNASVPQVLLIVTDGRSQGHVAEPAEQLKQRDVTVFAVGVRFPRWEELHILASEPTEQHVLMAEQVEDAANGLFSSLSSSAICTITSPDCKVQPHPCERKTLETVRELAGHAPCWRGSRGTDAVLAALCPFSSWKRVFLSHPATCYRTTCPGPCDSQPCQNGGTCVPEGPDRYHCLCPPAFRGEADCAPKLSVECRVDILFLLASSAAATPEGFQRAKAFVKRFAQAVLGEASRARVGVAHYNSKLAVAVPVGEYLDVPDLVRSLDGVPFGGGPTLTGRALQQVAERGFGSAAWTGQDRPRRVVVLMTEARSQDEVAGPALFARARELLLLGVGSEAVQAELEEITGSPERVMVYTGPQDLFNQIPKLRGHLCSQPHPGCRARPLDLVFMLDASASVGPENFARMQSFLRSCTLQFDVNPDVMQMGLVVYGGQVQTAFGLDTHTTRATVLRALSQAPYLGGAGSAGTALLHIYDKVMTVQMGARPGVPKVVIVVTGGQGVEDAAVPAEKLRDNGVSVLVVGVGPVLREALRRLAGPRDSLIHVAAYEDLSHHQDTLIEWICREAKQPVNLCKPNPCMNEGTCILRNGSYRCECRDGREGPHCESWALRGDAPKARGSSGEPEGGQQPGPPGH
;
A
#
# COMPACT_ATOMS: atom_id res chain seq x y z
N MET A 1 -26.20 17.53 9.55
CA MET A 1 -27.37 18.17 8.89
C MET A 1 -28.61 17.41 9.38
N MET A 2 -29.80 18.01 9.40
CA MET A 2 -31.03 17.30 9.77
C MET A 2 -31.88 17.08 8.53
N TRP A 3 -32.37 15.85 8.36
CA TRP A 3 -33.27 15.50 7.27
C TRP A 3 -34.65 15.23 7.85
N CYS A 4 -35.59 16.13 7.58
CA CYS A 4 -36.98 15.87 7.92
C CYS A 4 -37.62 15.03 6.81
N SER A 5 -38.02 13.80 7.16
CA SER A 5 -38.72 12.89 6.26
C SER A 5 -40.17 13.33 6.02
N ALA A 6 -40.72 14.14 6.92
CA ALA A 6 -42.04 14.78 6.81
C ALA A 6 -41.96 16.28 6.52
N ALA A 7 -43.01 16.82 5.90
CA ALA A 7 -43.22 18.24 5.70
C ALA A 7 -43.41 18.97 7.06
N VAL A 8 -42.75 20.12 7.28
CA VAL A 8 -42.88 20.94 8.51
C VAL A 8 -42.85 22.43 8.23
N ASP A 9 -43.74 23.18 8.87
CA ASP A 9 -43.75 24.65 8.82
C ASP A 9 -43.20 25.25 10.12
N ILE A 10 -42.08 25.97 10.02
CA ILE A 10 -41.38 26.56 11.16
C ILE A 10 -41.47 28.09 11.07
N LEU A 11 -42.14 28.70 12.05
CA LEU A 11 -42.31 30.15 12.12
C LEU A 11 -41.49 30.71 13.29
N PHE A 12 -40.55 31.61 12.97
CA PHE A 12 -39.85 32.39 13.99
C PHE A 12 -40.69 33.61 14.40
N LEU A 13 -40.94 33.74 15.70
CA LEU A 13 -41.52 34.94 16.30
C LEU A 13 -40.44 35.65 17.11
N ILE A 14 -39.78 36.64 16.50
CA ILE A 14 -38.58 37.28 17.04
C ILE A 14 -38.92 38.60 17.71
N ASP A 15 -38.57 38.72 18.98
CA ASP A 15 -38.72 39.94 19.77
C ASP A 15 -37.70 41.00 19.35
N GLY A 16 -38.19 42.13 18.86
CA GLY A 16 -37.43 43.31 18.47
C GLY A 16 -37.68 44.52 19.38
N SER A 17 -38.25 44.32 20.58
CA SER A 17 -38.63 45.39 21.52
C SER A 17 -37.44 46.09 22.19
N HIS A 18 -37.69 47.15 22.97
CA HIS A 18 -36.60 47.83 23.70
C HIS A 18 -35.98 46.97 24.82
N SER A 19 -36.71 46.01 25.39
CA SER A 19 -36.21 45.19 26.52
C SER A 19 -35.02 44.31 26.12
N ILE A 20 -35.10 43.72 24.93
CA ILE A 20 -34.03 42.85 24.41
C ILE A 20 -32.77 43.67 24.08
N GLY A 21 -32.94 44.84 23.48
CA GLY A 21 -31.87 45.73 22.99
C GLY A 21 -31.15 45.20 21.75
N LYS A 22 -30.46 46.10 21.02
CA LYS A 22 -29.85 45.80 19.71
C LYS A 22 -28.87 44.61 19.73
N GLY A 23 -28.02 44.49 20.75
CA GLY A 23 -27.04 43.41 20.85
C GLY A 23 -27.67 42.02 21.10
N SER A 24 -28.77 41.96 21.86
CA SER A 24 -29.49 40.69 22.09
C SER A 24 -30.40 40.34 20.91
N PHE A 25 -30.88 41.35 20.16
CA PHE A 25 -31.58 41.12 18.91
C PHE A 25 -30.70 40.45 17.86
N GLU A 26 -29.43 40.86 17.73
CA GLU A 26 -28.47 40.17 16.86
C GLU A 26 -28.19 38.72 17.32
N ARG A 27 -28.19 38.45 18.62
CA ARG A 27 -28.14 37.06 19.13
C ARG A 27 -29.38 36.25 18.75
N SER A 28 -30.56 36.88 18.76
CA SER A 28 -31.80 36.23 18.34
C SER A 28 -31.78 35.85 16.86
N LYS A 29 -31.24 36.76 16.01
CA LYS A 29 -30.98 36.48 14.59
C LYS A 29 -29.96 35.37 14.41
N HIS A 30 -28.86 35.39 15.18
CA HIS A 30 -27.83 34.36 15.11
C HIS A 30 -28.41 32.98 15.45
N PHE A 31 -29.19 32.86 16.51
CA PHE A 31 -29.91 31.62 16.85
C PHE A 31 -30.79 31.13 15.70
N ALA A 32 -31.63 32.00 15.14
CA ALA A 32 -32.51 31.64 14.03
C ALA A 32 -31.72 31.19 12.78
N ILE A 33 -30.59 31.85 12.48
CA ILE A 33 -29.68 31.48 11.39
C ILE A 33 -29.06 30.09 11.64
N THR A 34 -28.55 29.81 12.84
CA THR A 34 -27.95 28.51 13.18
C THR A 34 -28.98 27.38 13.12
N VAL A 35 -30.21 27.62 13.58
CA VAL A 35 -31.29 26.65 13.41
C VAL A 35 -31.55 26.39 11.92
N CYS A 36 -31.65 27.45 11.11
CA CYS A 36 -31.83 27.30 9.66
C CYS A 36 -30.68 26.52 9.02
N GLU A 37 -29.43 26.69 9.45
CA GLU A 37 -28.25 25.99 8.93
C GLU A 37 -28.31 24.46 9.05
N ALA A 38 -29.02 23.96 10.05
CA ALA A 38 -29.21 22.52 10.23
C ALA A 38 -30.42 21.97 9.45
N LEU A 39 -31.37 22.83 9.06
CA LEU A 39 -32.62 22.44 8.40
C LEU A 39 -32.45 22.29 6.88
N ASP A 40 -33.06 21.25 6.33
CA ASP A 40 -33.19 21.00 4.89
C ASP A 40 -34.38 21.80 4.30
N VAL A 41 -34.18 23.12 4.18
CA VAL A 41 -35.18 24.06 3.67
C VAL A 41 -35.48 23.76 2.21
N ASP A 42 -36.72 23.36 1.95
CA ASP A 42 -37.23 22.99 0.64
C ASP A 42 -38.76 23.13 0.62
N PRO A 43 -39.38 23.63 -0.48
CA PRO A 43 -40.82 23.86 -0.56
C PRO A 43 -41.71 22.65 -0.25
N ALA A 44 -41.22 21.42 -0.47
CA ALA A 44 -41.90 20.17 -0.18
C ALA A 44 -41.59 19.63 1.23
N ARG A 45 -40.44 19.98 1.82
CA ARG A 45 -40.01 19.51 3.15
C ARG A 45 -40.17 20.58 4.21
N VAL A 46 -39.15 21.40 4.46
CA VAL A 46 -39.18 22.42 5.52
C VAL A 46 -39.40 23.81 4.95
N ARG A 47 -40.44 24.49 5.44
CA ARG A 47 -40.70 25.91 5.15
C ARG A 47 -40.41 26.77 6.37
N VAL A 48 -39.78 27.92 6.15
CA VAL A 48 -39.38 28.83 7.23
C VAL A 48 -39.93 30.23 6.98
N GLY A 49 -40.59 30.79 7.99
CA GLY A 49 -41.10 32.15 7.98
C GLY A 49 -40.61 32.94 9.19
N ALA A 50 -40.73 34.26 9.15
CA ALA A 50 -40.40 35.10 10.30
C ALA A 50 -41.39 36.26 10.50
N VAL A 51 -41.80 36.43 11.75
CA VAL A 51 -42.57 37.58 12.26
C VAL A 51 -41.72 38.26 13.32
N GLN A 52 -41.54 39.56 13.21
CA GLN A 52 -40.89 40.36 14.24
C GLN A 52 -41.96 41.10 15.05
N PHE A 53 -41.85 41.12 16.37
CA PHE A 53 -42.78 41.87 17.23
C PHE A 53 -42.07 42.85 18.18
N GLY A 54 -42.85 43.81 18.66
CA GLY A 54 -42.46 44.85 19.61
C GLY A 54 -43.74 45.46 20.14
N SER A 55 -43.97 46.77 19.87
CA SER A 55 -45.29 47.37 20.12
C SER A 55 -46.39 46.78 19.22
N THR A 56 -46.01 46.34 18.01
CA THR A 56 -46.91 45.70 17.04
C THR A 56 -46.19 44.54 16.33
N PRO A 57 -46.89 43.45 15.98
CA PRO A 57 -46.32 42.38 15.17
C PRO A 57 -46.25 42.78 13.69
N ARG A 58 -45.15 42.43 13.01
CA ARG A 58 -44.95 42.62 11.57
C ARG A 58 -44.42 41.32 10.96
N LEU A 59 -45.05 40.86 9.89
CA LEU A 59 -44.53 39.80 9.05
C LEU A 59 -43.29 40.32 8.29
N GLU A 60 -42.14 39.67 8.47
CA GLU A 60 -40.93 39.97 7.70
C GLU A 60 -40.96 39.21 6.38
N PHE A 61 -41.26 37.91 6.43
CA PHE A 61 -41.52 37.09 5.24
C PHE A 61 -42.40 35.88 5.58
N PRO A 62 -43.33 35.50 4.67
CA PRO A 62 -44.16 34.29 4.83
C PRO A 62 -43.35 33.00 4.60
N LEU A 63 -43.93 31.86 4.98
CA LEU A 63 -43.31 30.53 4.92
C LEU A 63 -42.97 30.05 3.51
N ASP A 64 -43.67 30.54 2.49
CA ASP A 64 -43.52 30.18 1.07
C ASP A 64 -42.67 31.18 0.28
N ALA A 65 -42.06 32.18 0.95
CA ALA A 65 -41.28 33.23 0.29
C ALA A 65 -39.97 32.73 -0.32
N PHE A 66 -39.32 31.75 0.31
CA PHE A 66 -37.97 31.31 -0.05
C PHE A 66 -37.91 29.79 -0.13
N SER A 67 -37.10 29.29 -1.07
CA SER A 67 -37.00 27.85 -1.35
C SER A 67 -35.68 27.24 -0.89
N THR A 68 -34.71 28.08 -0.48
CA THR A 68 -33.39 27.62 -0.08
C THR A 68 -32.99 28.17 1.30
N GLN A 69 -32.15 27.42 1.99
CA GLN A 69 -31.60 27.80 3.28
C GLN A 69 -30.81 29.12 3.21
N GLN A 70 -30.06 29.32 2.13
CA GLN A 70 -29.20 30.50 1.95
C GLN A 70 -30.03 31.79 1.84
N GLU A 71 -31.18 31.74 1.16
CA GLU A 71 -32.10 32.88 1.02
C GLU A 71 -32.74 33.26 2.36
N VAL A 72 -33.27 32.27 3.08
CA VAL A 72 -33.85 32.49 4.42
C VAL A 72 -32.83 33.13 5.36
N LYS A 73 -31.59 32.62 5.39
CA LYS A 73 -30.50 33.19 6.21
C LYS A 73 -30.16 34.62 5.80
N ALA A 74 -30.14 34.92 4.50
CA ALA A 74 -29.87 36.27 4.02
C ALA A 74 -30.95 37.26 4.48
N GLU A 75 -32.21 36.85 4.49
CA GLU A 75 -33.31 37.71 4.89
C GLU A 75 -33.38 37.90 6.42
N ILE A 76 -33.15 36.84 7.20
CA ILE A 76 -33.02 36.97 8.67
C ILE A 76 -31.89 37.94 9.02
N ARG A 77 -30.74 37.91 8.31
CA ARG A 77 -29.63 38.84 8.52
C ARG A 77 -30.02 40.30 8.26
N ARG A 78 -30.94 40.56 7.34
CA ARG A 78 -31.40 41.92 6.98
C ARG A 78 -32.44 42.49 7.94
N MET A 79 -33.08 41.66 8.75
CA MET A 79 -34.03 42.13 9.76
C MET A 79 -33.40 43.20 10.66
N ALA A 80 -34.10 44.33 10.80
CA ALA A 80 -33.66 45.49 11.55
C ALA A 80 -34.28 45.53 12.96
N PHE A 81 -33.50 45.98 13.94
CA PHE A 81 -34.00 46.22 15.29
C PHE A 81 -35.00 47.39 15.28
N LYS A 82 -36.20 47.20 15.84
CA LYS A 82 -37.29 48.21 15.81
C LYS A 82 -37.47 48.96 17.14
N GLY A 83 -37.20 48.29 18.26
CA GLY A 83 -37.60 48.78 19.57
C GLY A 83 -39.12 48.77 19.77
N GLY A 84 -39.54 49.43 20.84
CA GLY A 84 -40.94 49.56 21.27
C GLY A 84 -41.23 48.83 22.57
N ARG A 85 -42.52 48.64 22.84
CA ARG A 85 -43.04 47.83 23.95
C ARG A 85 -42.82 46.34 23.68
N THR A 86 -43.00 45.48 24.68
CA THR A 86 -42.85 44.02 24.54
C THR A 86 -44.23 43.37 24.59
N GLU A 87 -44.95 43.40 23.46
CA GLU A 87 -46.35 42.94 23.38
C GLU A 87 -46.45 41.50 22.82
N THR A 88 -45.82 40.53 23.49
CA THR A 88 -45.87 39.10 23.15
C THR A 88 -47.29 38.58 23.00
N GLY A 89 -48.19 38.91 23.93
CA GLY A 89 -49.60 38.50 23.86
C GLY A 89 -50.34 39.04 22.62
N LEU A 90 -50.00 40.27 22.16
CA LEU A 90 -50.55 40.83 20.92
C LEU A 90 -50.03 40.08 19.69
N ALA A 91 -48.75 39.69 19.71
CA ALA A 91 -48.15 38.91 18.64
C ALA A 91 -48.78 37.52 18.52
N LEU A 92 -49.06 36.84 19.63
CA LEU A 92 -49.79 35.57 19.63
C LEU A 92 -51.22 35.72 19.11
N LYS A 93 -51.93 36.79 19.52
CA LYS A 93 -53.27 37.12 18.97
C LYS A 93 -53.24 37.39 17.47
N TYR A 94 -52.18 38.00 16.96
CA TYR A 94 -51.98 38.18 15.52
C TYR A 94 -51.86 36.83 14.81
N LEU A 95 -51.06 35.89 15.34
CA LEU A 95 -50.94 34.53 14.79
C LEU A 95 -52.25 33.75 14.88
N LEU A 96 -53.00 33.85 15.98
CA LEU A 96 -54.32 33.22 16.11
C LEU A 96 -55.33 33.70 15.06
N ARG A 97 -55.23 34.97 14.63
CA ARG A 97 -56.12 35.57 13.63
C ARG A 97 -55.66 35.33 12.19
N LYS A 98 -54.35 35.43 11.93
CA LYS A 98 -53.76 35.36 10.59
C LYS A 98 -53.29 33.96 10.21
N GLY A 99 -53.18 33.06 11.18
CA GLY A 99 -52.53 31.77 11.00
C GLY A 99 -51.03 31.92 10.71
N PHE A 100 -50.46 30.92 10.08
CA PHE A 100 -49.09 30.88 9.60
C PHE A 100 -49.08 31.33 8.13
N PRO A 101 -48.68 32.58 7.81
CA PRO A 101 -48.77 33.09 6.45
C PRO A 101 -47.88 32.31 5.49
N GLY A 102 -48.42 31.83 4.37
CA GLY A 102 -47.71 30.94 3.43
C GLY A 102 -47.58 29.48 3.89
N GLY A 103 -48.20 29.15 5.04
CA GLY A 103 -48.21 27.81 5.60
C GLY A 103 -49.06 26.84 4.80
N ARG A 104 -48.72 25.56 4.89
CA ARG A 104 -49.48 24.45 4.30
C ARG A 104 -50.71 24.15 5.16
N ASN A 105 -51.67 23.41 4.60
CA ASN A 105 -52.92 23.04 5.27
C ASN A 105 -52.67 22.36 6.64
N ALA A 106 -53.71 22.26 7.48
CA ALA A 106 -53.64 21.73 8.85
C ALA A 106 -53.09 20.29 9.00
N SER A 107 -52.78 19.58 7.92
CA SER A 107 -52.15 18.26 7.93
C SER A 107 -50.62 18.30 8.09
N VAL A 108 -49.99 19.49 8.04
CA VAL A 108 -48.55 19.68 8.21
C VAL A 108 -48.28 20.22 9.61
N PRO A 109 -47.38 19.59 10.41
CA PRO A 109 -46.99 20.09 11.73
C PRO A 109 -46.51 21.54 11.67
N GLN A 110 -47.09 22.37 12.54
CA GLN A 110 -46.74 23.79 12.68
C GLN A 110 -45.95 24.01 13.97
N VAL A 111 -44.74 24.56 13.82
CA VAL A 111 -43.83 24.83 14.94
C VAL A 111 -43.60 26.33 15.06
N LEU A 112 -43.85 26.87 16.25
CA LEU A 112 -43.62 28.27 16.58
C LEU A 112 -42.39 28.42 17.49
N LEU A 113 -41.38 29.14 17.03
CA LEU A 113 -40.18 29.48 17.82
C LEU A 113 -40.27 30.93 18.31
N ILE A 114 -40.64 31.13 19.57
CA ILE A 114 -40.72 32.45 20.19
C ILE A 114 -39.38 32.82 20.79
N VAL A 115 -38.70 33.84 20.26
CA VAL A 115 -37.37 34.27 20.72
C VAL A 115 -37.50 35.61 21.45
N THR A 116 -37.40 35.62 22.79
CA THR A 116 -37.68 36.79 23.64
C THR A 116 -36.90 36.76 24.97
N ASP A 117 -36.82 37.89 25.67
CA ASP A 117 -36.38 37.98 27.06
C ASP A 117 -37.53 37.81 28.08
N GLY A 118 -38.75 37.52 27.60
CA GLY A 118 -39.84 36.96 28.39
C GLY A 118 -40.50 37.93 29.36
N ARG A 119 -40.43 39.25 29.16
CA ARG A 119 -41.24 40.21 29.94
C ARG A 119 -42.30 40.86 29.07
N SER A 120 -43.43 40.19 28.85
CA SER A 120 -44.54 40.82 28.14
C SER A 120 -45.25 41.84 29.00
N GLN A 121 -45.74 42.90 28.36
CA GLN A 121 -46.56 43.94 28.98
C GLN A 121 -48.07 43.60 28.92
N GLY A 122 -48.42 42.46 28.31
CA GLY A 122 -49.79 41.95 28.20
C GLY A 122 -49.91 40.48 28.61
N HIS A 123 -51.14 39.98 28.67
CA HIS A 123 -51.40 38.57 29.04
C HIS A 123 -50.99 37.61 27.92
N VAL A 124 -50.10 36.66 28.25
CA VAL A 124 -49.57 35.66 27.32
C VAL A 124 -50.19 34.27 27.48
N ALA A 125 -50.68 33.92 28.67
CA ALA A 125 -51.14 32.57 29.00
C ALA A 125 -52.30 32.10 28.11
N GLU A 126 -53.39 32.89 28.04
CA GLU A 126 -54.57 32.52 27.26
C GLU A 126 -54.27 32.42 25.74
N PRO A 127 -53.61 33.40 25.08
CA PRO A 127 -53.24 33.26 23.67
C PRO A 127 -52.28 32.09 23.38
N ALA A 128 -51.33 31.80 24.28
CA ALA A 128 -50.42 30.67 24.12
C ALA A 128 -51.17 29.33 24.21
N GLU A 129 -52.09 29.22 25.17
CA GLU A 129 -52.93 28.03 25.34
C GLU A 129 -53.84 27.80 24.11
N GLN A 130 -54.42 28.85 23.56
CA GLN A 130 -55.22 28.76 22.33
C GLN A 130 -54.39 28.31 21.10
N LEU A 131 -53.11 28.65 21.02
CA LEU A 131 -52.23 28.17 19.95
C LEU A 131 -51.89 26.70 20.15
N LYS A 132 -51.56 26.29 21.38
CA LYS A 132 -51.32 24.89 21.74
C LYS A 132 -52.53 24.00 21.43
N GLN A 133 -53.75 24.49 21.69
CA GLN A 133 -55.00 23.80 21.35
C GLN A 133 -55.29 23.69 19.84
N ARG A 134 -54.56 24.42 18.99
CA ARG A 134 -54.63 24.30 17.52
C ARG A 134 -53.51 23.45 16.93
N ASP A 135 -52.94 22.54 17.73
CA ASP A 135 -51.84 21.65 17.36
C ASP A 135 -50.58 22.39 16.88
N VAL A 136 -50.36 23.62 17.37
CA VAL A 136 -49.10 24.35 17.15
C VAL A 136 -48.14 24.03 18.28
N THR A 137 -47.00 23.41 17.94
CA THR A 137 -45.93 23.15 18.92
C THR A 137 -45.15 24.44 19.17
N VAL A 138 -45.18 24.94 20.40
CA VAL A 138 -44.55 26.21 20.79
C VAL A 138 -43.26 25.96 21.56
N PHE A 139 -42.16 26.47 21.01
CA PHE A 139 -40.86 26.57 21.66
C PHE A 139 -40.62 28.00 22.16
N ALA A 140 -40.25 28.14 23.43
CA ALA A 140 -39.90 29.41 24.04
C ALA A 140 -38.38 29.51 24.21
N VAL A 141 -37.76 30.44 23.49
CA VAL A 141 -36.31 30.64 23.45
C VAL A 141 -35.95 31.91 24.19
N GLY A 142 -35.32 31.74 25.35
CA GLY A 142 -34.88 32.83 26.20
C GLY A 142 -33.62 33.52 25.67
N VAL A 143 -33.57 34.85 25.77
CA VAL A 143 -32.40 35.63 25.37
C VAL A 143 -31.82 36.37 26.57
N ARG A 144 -30.52 36.14 26.84
CA ARG A 144 -29.73 36.80 27.89
C ARG A 144 -30.24 36.48 29.31
N PHE A 145 -31.15 37.28 29.86
CA PHE A 145 -31.68 37.09 31.22
C PHE A 145 -33.21 36.99 31.17
N PRO A 146 -33.75 35.90 30.61
CA PRO A 146 -35.18 35.78 30.40
C PRO A 146 -35.95 35.63 31.73
N ARG A 147 -37.24 35.94 31.72
CA ARG A 147 -38.14 35.46 32.79
C ARG A 147 -38.58 34.03 32.50
N TRP A 148 -38.04 33.09 33.26
CA TRP A 148 -38.38 31.68 33.10
C TRP A 148 -39.87 31.42 33.22
N GLU A 149 -40.54 31.92 34.25
CA GLU A 149 -41.98 31.69 34.48
C GLU A 149 -42.83 32.01 33.23
N GLU A 150 -42.54 33.13 32.56
CA GLU A 150 -43.26 33.52 31.34
C GLU A 150 -42.94 32.59 30.16
N LEU A 151 -41.68 32.19 30.00
CA LEU A 151 -41.29 31.22 28.95
C LEU A 151 -41.92 29.84 29.16
N HIS A 152 -42.04 29.38 30.41
CA HIS A 152 -42.70 28.11 30.72
C HIS A 152 -44.20 28.15 30.39
N ILE A 153 -44.85 29.30 30.58
CA ILE A 153 -46.26 29.51 30.19
C ILE A 153 -46.44 29.46 28.66
N LEU A 154 -45.47 30.03 27.93
CA LEU A 154 -45.49 30.09 26.46
C LEU A 154 -45.25 28.71 25.82
N ALA A 155 -44.30 27.94 26.36
CA ALA A 155 -43.87 26.67 25.78
C ALA A 155 -44.93 25.56 25.86
N SER A 156 -44.79 24.57 24.97
CA SER A 156 -45.58 23.33 25.01
C SER A 156 -45.02 22.33 26.02
N GLU A 157 -45.84 21.39 26.45
CA GLU A 157 -45.41 20.32 27.36
C GLU A 157 -44.67 19.20 26.59
N PRO A 158 -43.61 18.60 27.15
CA PRO A 158 -42.97 18.95 28.42
C PRO A 158 -42.12 20.22 28.30
N THR A 159 -42.25 21.14 29.26
CA THR A 159 -41.51 22.42 29.24
C THR A 159 -39.99 22.24 29.20
N GLU A 160 -39.47 21.16 29.77
CA GLU A 160 -38.03 20.83 29.77
C GLU A 160 -37.44 20.66 28.37
N GLN A 161 -38.27 20.30 27.37
CA GLN A 161 -37.84 20.10 25.98
C GLN A 161 -38.15 21.33 25.09
N HIS A 162 -39.15 22.13 25.47
CA HIS A 162 -39.64 23.25 24.65
C HIS A 162 -39.14 24.62 25.12
N VAL A 163 -38.45 24.70 26.26
CA VAL A 163 -37.81 25.93 26.75
C VAL A 163 -36.30 25.86 26.49
N LEU A 164 -35.79 26.78 25.67
CA LEU A 164 -34.40 26.81 25.17
C LEU A 164 -33.72 28.15 25.49
N MET A 165 -32.39 28.22 25.34
CA MET A 165 -31.60 29.43 25.64
C MET A 165 -30.74 29.86 24.45
N ALA A 166 -31.02 31.04 23.87
CA ALA A 166 -30.28 31.56 22.72
C ALA A 166 -28.82 31.95 23.02
N GLU A 167 -28.43 32.08 24.29
CA GLU A 167 -27.02 32.33 24.65
C GLU A 167 -26.14 31.10 24.40
N GLN A 168 -26.70 29.90 24.55
CA GLN A 168 -26.07 28.63 24.22
C GLN A 168 -26.66 28.14 22.90
N VAL A 169 -26.29 28.79 21.80
CA VAL A 169 -26.92 28.58 20.49
C VAL A 169 -26.87 27.12 20.03
N GLU A 170 -25.73 26.44 20.23
CA GLU A 170 -25.58 25.03 19.90
C GLU A 170 -26.47 24.12 20.76
N ASP A 171 -26.55 24.42 22.06
CA ASP A 171 -27.42 23.71 23.00
C ASP A 171 -28.89 23.85 22.63
N ALA A 172 -29.34 25.08 22.39
CA ALA A 172 -30.71 25.37 21.99
C ALA A 172 -31.06 24.74 20.63
N ALA A 173 -30.13 24.76 19.67
CA ALA A 173 -30.31 24.09 18.40
C ALA A 173 -30.41 22.56 18.59
N ASN A 174 -29.48 21.94 19.34
CA ASN A 174 -29.50 20.52 19.64
C ASN A 174 -30.76 20.09 20.41
N GLY A 175 -31.24 20.92 21.35
CA GLY A 175 -32.47 20.67 22.10
C GLY A 175 -33.71 20.72 21.21
N LEU A 176 -33.80 21.71 20.32
CA LEU A 176 -34.84 21.79 19.30
C LEU A 176 -34.81 20.53 18.40
N PHE A 177 -33.63 20.13 17.94
CA PHE A 177 -33.46 18.94 17.09
C PHE A 177 -33.79 17.64 17.82
N SER A 178 -33.43 17.52 19.09
CA SER A 178 -33.81 16.38 19.93
C SER A 178 -35.33 16.26 20.03
N SER A 179 -36.04 17.37 20.25
CA SER A 179 -37.50 17.40 20.35
C SER A 179 -38.20 17.14 19.00
N LEU A 180 -37.67 17.69 17.90
CA LEU A 180 -38.20 17.42 16.55
C LEU A 180 -37.92 15.98 16.08
N SER A 181 -36.88 15.33 16.60
CA SER A 181 -36.58 13.94 16.27
C SER A 181 -37.34 12.94 17.13
N SER A 182 -37.57 13.24 18.42
CA SER A 182 -38.41 12.41 19.29
C SER A 182 -39.88 12.37 18.85
N SER A 183 -40.36 13.43 18.20
CA SER A 183 -41.71 13.51 17.60
C SER A 183 -41.83 12.81 16.24
N ALA A 184 -40.78 12.10 15.79
CA ALA A 184 -40.68 11.41 14.49
C ALA A 184 -40.82 12.34 13.26
N ILE A 185 -40.68 13.65 13.45
CA ILE A 185 -40.80 14.65 12.39
C ILE A 185 -39.50 14.74 11.57
N CYS A 186 -38.35 14.69 12.26
CA CYS A 186 -37.04 14.81 11.63
C CYS A 186 -36.03 13.74 12.06
N THR A 187 -35.16 13.30 11.15
CA THR A 187 -34.02 12.42 11.43
C THR A 187 -32.70 13.18 11.26
N ILE A 188 -31.65 12.78 11.98
CA ILE A 188 -30.32 13.38 11.85
C ILE A 188 -29.62 12.71 10.64
N THR A 189 -29.01 13.50 9.73
CA THR A 189 -28.41 12.97 8.49
C THR A 189 -27.21 12.06 8.72
N SER A 190 -26.55 12.17 9.88
CA SER A 190 -25.55 11.22 10.32
C SER A 190 -26.20 10.28 11.32
N PRO A 191 -26.51 9.02 10.95
CA PRO A 191 -27.15 8.06 11.84
C PRO A 191 -26.30 7.74 13.07
N ASP A 192 -25.01 8.08 13.03
CA ASP A 192 -24.04 7.79 14.09
C ASP A 192 -23.95 8.91 15.13
N CYS A 193 -24.35 10.14 14.80
CA CYS A 193 -24.36 11.25 15.76
C CYS A 193 -25.56 11.16 16.70
N LYS A 194 -25.28 11.11 18.01
CA LYS A 194 -26.31 11.06 19.06
C LYS A 194 -26.39 12.40 19.79
N VAL A 195 -27.60 12.94 19.92
CA VAL A 195 -27.87 14.08 20.79
C VAL A 195 -28.10 13.54 22.21
N GLN A 196 -27.27 13.95 23.17
CA GLN A 196 -27.31 13.48 24.55
C GLN A 196 -27.72 14.61 25.51
N PRO A 197 -28.72 14.38 26.39
CA PRO A 197 -29.04 15.30 27.47
C PRO A 197 -27.94 15.26 28.55
N HIS A 198 -27.64 16.42 29.15
CA HIS A 198 -26.73 16.57 30.28
C HIS A 198 -27.22 17.70 31.20
N PRO A 199 -26.94 17.62 32.52
CA PRO A 199 -27.33 18.67 33.46
C PRO A 199 -26.54 19.96 33.22
N CYS A 200 -27.22 21.10 33.28
CA CYS A 200 -26.62 22.42 33.17
C CYS A 200 -27.36 23.44 34.06
N GLU A 201 -26.80 24.65 34.18
CA GLU A 201 -27.43 25.75 34.93
C GLU A 201 -27.81 26.90 34.01
N ARG A 202 -29.02 27.42 34.23
CA ARG A 202 -29.57 28.58 33.53
C ARG A 202 -29.65 29.78 34.46
N LYS A 203 -29.13 30.94 34.05
CA LYS A 203 -29.07 32.14 34.88
C LYS A 203 -30.16 33.15 34.55
N THR A 204 -30.76 33.76 35.57
CA THR A 204 -31.56 34.99 35.44
C THR A 204 -30.90 36.12 36.20
N LEU A 205 -31.21 37.35 35.78
CA LEU A 205 -30.81 38.56 36.49
C LEU A 205 -32.05 39.18 37.13
N GLU A 206 -32.14 39.04 38.44
CA GLU A 206 -33.19 39.67 39.23
C GLU A 206 -32.69 40.94 39.90
N THR A 207 -33.59 41.91 40.07
CA THR A 207 -33.30 43.10 40.88
C THR A 207 -34.03 42.94 42.19
N VAL A 208 -33.28 42.52 43.22
CA VAL A 208 -33.83 42.30 44.56
C VAL A 208 -33.77 43.62 45.32
N ARG A 209 -34.87 43.93 46.01
CA ARG A 209 -34.98 45.12 46.85
C ARG A 209 -34.37 44.81 48.20
N GLU A 210 -33.22 45.42 48.51
CA GLU A 210 -32.54 45.29 49.79
C GLU A 210 -32.81 46.55 50.62
N LEU A 211 -33.10 46.41 51.91
CA LEU A 211 -33.28 47.57 52.77
C LEU A 211 -31.92 48.24 52.99
N ALA A 212 -31.70 49.41 52.38
CA ALA A 212 -30.42 50.11 52.45
C ALA A 212 -30.26 50.91 53.75
N GLY A 213 -31.37 51.29 54.38
CA GLY A 213 -31.38 52.01 55.64
C GLY A 213 -32.68 52.76 55.85
N HIS A 214 -32.68 53.68 56.82
CA HIS A 214 -33.80 54.58 57.06
C HIS A 214 -33.30 56.02 56.94
N ALA A 215 -34.02 56.85 56.19
CA ALA A 215 -33.70 58.27 56.03
C ALA A 215 -34.77 59.14 56.70
N PRO A 216 -34.40 60.32 57.23
CA PRO A 216 -35.38 61.28 57.73
C PRO A 216 -36.36 61.64 56.62
N CYS A 217 -37.64 61.39 56.87
CA CYS A 217 -38.74 61.69 55.98
C CYS A 217 -39.84 62.39 56.77
N TRP A 218 -40.65 63.16 56.07
CA TRP A 218 -41.78 63.84 56.67
C TRP A 218 -43.03 62.98 56.47
N ARG A 219 -43.65 62.55 57.57
CA ARG A 219 -44.90 61.79 57.53
C ARG A 219 -46.03 62.69 58.02
N GLY A 220 -46.89 63.10 57.10
CA GLY A 220 -48.11 63.84 57.45
C GLY A 220 -49.15 62.92 58.10
N SER A 221 -49.80 63.40 59.15
CA SER A 221 -50.95 62.72 59.76
C SER A 221 -52.24 63.27 59.15
N ARG A 222 -53.14 62.40 58.69
CA ARG A 222 -54.46 62.85 58.19
C ARG A 222 -55.34 63.24 59.39
N GLY A 223 -55.35 64.53 59.71
CA GLY A 223 -56.22 65.09 60.74
C GLY A 223 -55.65 66.31 61.47
N THR A 224 -54.36 66.61 61.33
CA THR A 224 -53.72 67.81 61.89
C THR A 224 -52.64 68.33 60.94
N ASP A 225 -52.42 69.66 60.88
CA ASP A 225 -51.37 70.32 60.08
C ASP A 225 -49.94 70.09 60.62
N ALA A 226 -49.77 69.11 61.52
CA ALA A 226 -48.48 68.78 62.11
C ALA A 226 -47.72 67.78 61.23
N VAL A 227 -46.56 68.21 60.74
CA VAL A 227 -45.62 67.38 59.97
C VAL A 227 -44.60 66.80 60.95
N LEU A 228 -44.58 65.48 61.10
CA LEU A 228 -43.66 64.79 62.01
C LEU A 228 -42.47 64.23 61.24
N ALA A 229 -41.28 64.48 61.76
CA ALA A 229 -40.06 63.83 61.30
C ALA A 229 -40.10 62.35 61.71
N ALA A 230 -40.04 61.46 60.73
CA ALA A 230 -39.96 60.02 60.93
C ALA A 230 -38.75 59.45 60.17
N LEU A 231 -38.36 58.23 60.49
CA LEU A 231 -37.35 57.49 59.74
C LEU A 231 -38.05 56.55 58.77
N CYS A 232 -38.07 56.89 57.48
CA CYS A 232 -38.65 56.03 56.46
C CYS A 232 -37.60 55.04 55.95
N PRO A 233 -37.94 53.74 55.83
CA PRO A 233 -37.07 52.78 55.16
C PRO A 233 -36.92 53.17 53.69
N PHE A 234 -35.70 53.22 53.19
CA PHE A 234 -35.41 53.30 51.77
C PHE A 234 -34.58 52.10 51.35
N SER A 235 -34.85 51.60 50.14
CA SER A 235 -34.25 50.39 49.62
C SER A 235 -33.22 50.69 48.55
N SER A 236 -32.11 49.95 48.56
CA SER A 236 -31.20 49.83 47.43
C SER A 236 -31.65 48.67 46.55
N TRP A 237 -31.32 48.76 45.27
CA TRP A 237 -31.62 47.72 44.30
C TRP A 237 -30.33 46.99 43.98
N LYS A 238 -30.28 45.71 44.33
CA LYS A 238 -29.13 44.85 44.05
C LYS A 238 -29.49 43.89 42.93
N ARG A 239 -28.61 43.80 41.94
CA ARG A 239 -28.72 42.80 40.88
C ARG A 239 -28.16 41.48 41.39
N VAL A 240 -28.99 40.45 41.42
CA VAL A 240 -28.64 39.10 41.89
C VAL A 240 -28.85 38.13 40.74
N PHE A 241 -27.89 37.24 40.53
CA PHE A 241 -28.04 36.13 39.58
C PHE A 241 -28.69 34.96 40.29
N LEU A 242 -29.82 34.45 39.78
CA LEU A 242 -30.40 33.19 40.21
C LEU A 242 -30.04 32.12 39.18
N SER A 243 -29.48 30.99 39.63
CA SER A 243 -29.25 29.80 38.82
C SER A 243 -30.42 28.83 38.98
N HIS A 244 -30.94 28.31 37.87
CA HIS A 244 -31.94 27.25 37.83
C HIS A 244 -31.30 26.00 37.19
N PRO A 245 -31.47 24.80 37.77
CA PRO A 245 -31.05 23.57 37.13
C PRO A 245 -31.86 23.35 35.85
N ALA A 246 -31.21 22.84 34.81
CA ALA A 246 -31.81 22.59 33.51
C ALA A 246 -31.14 21.41 32.79
N THR A 247 -31.78 20.94 31.72
CA THR A 247 -31.22 19.94 30.82
C THR A 247 -30.76 20.61 29.54
N CYS A 248 -29.48 20.43 29.23
CA CYS A 248 -28.83 20.87 28.00
C CYS A 248 -28.55 19.65 27.11
N TYR A 249 -28.40 19.84 25.80
CA TYR A 249 -28.19 18.85 24.77
C TYR A 249 -26.88 19.11 24.03
N ARG A 250 -26.04 18.08 23.97
CA ARG A 250 -24.82 18.09 23.15
C ARG A 250 -24.91 17.03 22.06
N THR A 251 -24.39 17.34 20.89
CA THR A 251 -24.24 16.35 19.83
C THR A 251 -22.89 15.65 19.99
N THR A 252 -22.92 14.34 20.24
CA THR A 252 -21.75 13.47 20.21
C THR A 252 -21.78 12.67 18.91
N CYS A 253 -20.92 13.03 17.97
CA CYS A 253 -20.64 12.18 16.81
C CYS A 253 -19.50 11.25 17.19
N PRO A 254 -19.57 9.93 16.88
CA PRO A 254 -18.40 9.09 16.99
C PRO A 254 -17.31 9.69 16.12
N GLY A 255 -16.14 9.86 16.72
CA GLY A 255 -14.98 10.35 16.01
C GLY A 255 -14.60 9.34 14.92
N PRO A 256 -13.91 9.79 13.87
CA PRO A 256 -13.47 8.90 12.80
C PRO A 256 -12.55 7.77 13.30
N CYS A 257 -12.02 7.88 14.53
CA CYS A 257 -11.21 6.86 15.19
C CYS A 257 -11.99 5.85 16.07
N ASP A 258 -13.28 6.06 16.33
CA ASP A 258 -14.07 5.22 17.24
C ASP A 258 -14.38 3.85 16.64
N SER A 259 -14.41 3.74 15.31
CA SER A 259 -14.50 2.46 14.59
C SER A 259 -13.19 1.66 14.58
N GLN A 260 -12.13 2.18 15.21
CA GLN A 260 -10.77 1.65 15.15
C GLN A 260 -10.32 1.36 13.70
N PRO A 261 -10.36 2.38 12.81
CA PRO A 261 -10.11 2.16 11.38
C PRO A 261 -8.64 1.78 11.10
N CYS A 262 -7.72 2.10 12.00
CA CYS A 262 -6.31 1.74 11.87
C CYS A 262 -6.09 0.27 12.20
N GLN A 263 -5.74 -0.51 11.19
CA GLN A 263 -5.45 -1.94 11.33
C GLN A 263 -4.01 -2.17 11.81
N ASN A 264 -3.67 -3.41 12.15
CA ASN A 264 -2.28 -3.85 12.39
C ASN A 264 -1.50 -3.10 13.49
N GLY A 265 -2.21 -2.61 14.52
CA GLY A 265 -1.62 -1.87 15.63
C GLY A 265 -1.24 -0.43 15.28
N GLY A 266 -1.85 0.16 14.25
CA GLY A 266 -1.77 1.58 13.96
C GLY A 266 -2.51 2.44 14.99
N THR A 267 -1.94 3.58 15.34
CA THR A 267 -2.59 4.55 16.23
C THR A 267 -3.41 5.53 15.41
N CYS A 268 -4.71 5.59 15.65
CA CYS A 268 -5.60 6.53 14.97
C CYS A 268 -5.49 7.93 15.57
N VAL A 269 -5.31 8.93 14.72
CA VAL A 269 -5.27 10.34 15.10
C VAL A 269 -6.35 11.09 14.32
N PRO A 270 -7.33 11.73 15.00
CA PRO A 270 -8.38 12.48 14.33
C PRO A 270 -7.85 13.83 13.81
N GLU A 271 -8.18 14.17 12.56
CA GLU A 271 -7.85 15.44 11.89
C GLU A 271 -9.09 16.33 11.60
N GLY A 272 -10.27 15.87 12.00
CA GLY A 272 -11.53 16.60 11.82
C GLY A 272 -12.75 15.76 12.20
N PRO A 273 -13.97 16.28 11.96
CA PRO A 273 -15.20 15.56 12.28
C PRO A 273 -15.36 14.26 11.50
N ASP A 274 -14.84 14.20 10.26
CA ASP A 274 -14.92 13.01 9.38
C ASP A 274 -13.54 12.54 8.87
N ARG A 275 -12.44 13.07 9.43
CA ARG A 275 -11.07 12.82 8.94
C ARG A 275 -10.18 12.26 10.03
N TYR A 276 -9.40 11.25 9.66
CA TYR A 276 -8.39 10.64 10.50
C TYR A 276 -7.14 10.33 9.66
N HIS A 277 -6.01 10.21 10.34
CA HIS A 277 -4.83 9.57 9.81
C HIS A 277 -4.35 8.49 10.77
N CYS A 278 -3.71 7.45 10.23
CA CYS A 278 -3.14 6.38 11.04
C CYS A 278 -1.62 6.51 11.14
N LEU A 279 -1.10 6.48 12.37
CA LEU A 279 0.32 6.32 12.64
C LEU A 279 0.66 4.83 12.63
N CYS A 280 1.27 4.37 11.54
CA CYS A 280 1.55 2.94 11.35
C CYS A 280 2.92 2.52 11.92
N PRO A 281 3.03 1.34 12.57
CA PRO A 281 4.31 0.76 12.98
C PRO A 281 5.25 0.50 11.78
N PRO A 282 6.58 0.41 12.01
CA PRO A 282 7.53 0.01 10.97
C PRO A 282 7.08 -1.31 10.32
N ALA A 283 7.05 -1.33 8.98
CA ALA A 283 6.55 -2.37 8.07
C ALA A 283 5.13 -2.18 7.46
N PHE A 284 4.33 -1.19 7.88
CA PHE A 284 3.03 -0.88 7.25
C PHE A 284 3.04 0.53 6.62
N ARG A 285 2.39 0.70 5.45
CA ARG A 285 2.16 2.01 4.80
C ARG A 285 0.82 2.04 4.06
N GLY A 286 0.01 3.04 4.38
CA GLY A 286 -1.21 3.47 3.69
C GLY A 286 -1.82 4.64 4.47
N GLU A 287 -2.12 5.75 3.80
CA GLU A 287 -2.55 7.02 4.44
C GLU A 287 -3.90 6.93 5.17
N ALA A 288 -4.70 5.88 4.91
CA ALA A 288 -5.99 5.68 5.56
C ALA A 288 -5.97 4.62 6.68
N ASP A 289 -5.52 3.36 6.47
CA ASP A 289 -5.95 2.25 7.38
C ASP A 289 -4.83 1.34 7.91
N CYS A 290 -3.54 1.66 7.71
CA CYS A 290 -2.42 0.75 8.00
C CYS A 290 -2.58 -0.67 7.39
N ALA A 291 -3.18 -0.75 6.20
CA ALA A 291 -3.38 -1.99 5.47
C ALA A 291 -2.04 -2.71 5.13
N PRO A 292 -2.02 -4.05 5.07
CA PRO A 292 -0.84 -4.80 4.65
C PRO A 292 -0.51 -4.49 3.18
N LYS A 293 0.60 -3.79 2.94
CA LYS A 293 1.04 -3.39 1.59
C LYS A 293 1.64 -4.55 0.76
N LEU A 294 1.62 -5.77 1.29
CA LEU A 294 2.54 -6.83 0.88
C LEU A 294 1.81 -8.13 0.53
N SER A 295 0.70 -8.08 -0.22
CA SER A 295 0.09 -9.32 -0.74
C SER A 295 1.06 -10.09 -1.65
N VAL A 296 1.08 -11.41 -1.51
CA VAL A 296 1.82 -12.33 -2.39
C VAL A 296 0.94 -12.62 -3.60
N GLU A 297 1.24 -11.99 -4.72
CA GLU A 297 0.47 -12.13 -5.97
C GLU A 297 0.75 -13.46 -6.71
N CYS A 298 1.74 -14.24 -6.26
CA CYS A 298 2.10 -15.52 -6.85
C CYS A 298 1.62 -16.73 -6.02
N ARG A 299 1.36 -17.86 -6.68
CA ARG A 299 0.99 -19.12 -6.03
C ARG A 299 2.25 -19.84 -5.51
N VAL A 300 2.43 -19.85 -4.19
CA VAL A 300 3.67 -20.34 -3.55
C VAL A 300 3.37 -21.06 -2.24
N ASP A 301 4.08 -22.17 -2.02
CA ASP A 301 4.10 -22.93 -0.79
C ASP A 301 5.41 -22.60 -0.04
N ILE A 302 5.27 -22.01 1.14
CA ILE A 302 6.39 -21.51 1.95
C ILE A 302 6.50 -22.39 3.19
N LEU A 303 7.66 -22.99 3.41
CA LEU A 303 7.99 -23.69 4.65
C LEU A 303 9.07 -22.91 5.40
N PHE A 304 8.71 -22.29 6.52
CA PHE A 304 9.70 -21.71 7.45
C PHE A 304 10.37 -22.83 8.24
N LEU A 305 11.69 -22.93 8.15
CA LEU A 305 12.50 -23.91 8.85
C LEU A 305 13.31 -23.21 9.94
N LEU A 306 12.88 -23.37 11.20
CA LEU A 306 13.41 -22.63 12.35
C LEU A 306 14.43 -23.47 13.13
N ALA A 307 15.65 -22.97 13.31
CA ALA A 307 16.62 -23.61 14.19
C ALA A 307 16.17 -23.53 15.66
N SER A 308 15.94 -24.69 16.28
CA SER A 308 15.54 -24.83 17.69
C SER A 308 16.59 -25.60 18.50
N SER A 309 17.87 -25.31 18.24
CA SER A 309 19.04 -25.98 18.86
C SER A 309 19.60 -25.17 20.03
N ALA A 310 20.46 -25.78 20.85
CA ALA A 310 21.11 -25.09 21.97
C ALA A 310 21.96 -23.89 21.51
N ALA A 311 22.64 -24.03 20.37
CA ALA A 311 23.45 -22.96 19.78
C ALA A 311 22.60 -21.82 19.19
N ALA A 312 21.36 -22.09 18.79
CA ALA A 312 20.44 -21.06 18.31
C ALA A 312 19.82 -20.22 19.44
N THR A 313 19.96 -20.65 20.70
CA THR A 313 19.41 -20.04 21.92
C THR A 313 17.86 -19.96 21.97
N PRO A 314 17.25 -19.98 23.17
CA PRO A 314 15.82 -19.72 23.31
C PRO A 314 15.40 -18.36 22.75
N GLU A 315 16.22 -17.32 22.94
CA GLU A 315 15.95 -15.95 22.50
C GLU A 315 15.99 -15.84 20.97
N GLY A 316 16.97 -16.49 20.31
CA GLY A 316 17.04 -16.58 18.85
C GLY A 316 15.83 -17.31 18.26
N PHE A 317 15.42 -18.42 18.87
CA PHE A 317 14.22 -19.15 18.45
C PHE A 317 12.93 -18.31 18.59
N GLN A 318 12.78 -17.56 19.68
CA GLN A 318 11.64 -16.65 19.85
C GLN A 318 11.66 -15.49 18.84
N ARG A 319 12.83 -14.95 18.49
CA ARG A 319 12.96 -13.95 17.42
C ARG A 319 12.53 -14.52 16.07
N ALA A 320 12.94 -15.74 15.75
CA ALA A 320 12.52 -16.41 14.52
C ALA A 320 10.99 -16.63 14.49
N LYS A 321 10.39 -17.11 15.58
CA LYS A 321 8.91 -17.21 15.71
C LYS A 321 8.23 -15.85 15.53
N ALA A 322 8.74 -14.79 16.14
CA ALA A 322 8.19 -13.45 16.02
C ALA A 322 8.26 -12.94 14.58
N PHE A 323 9.36 -13.20 13.86
CA PHE A 323 9.50 -12.87 12.45
C PHE A 323 8.45 -13.59 11.59
N VAL A 324 8.23 -14.90 11.79
CA VAL A 324 7.20 -15.64 11.03
C VAL A 324 5.81 -15.11 11.32
N LYS A 325 5.47 -14.81 12.58
CA LYS A 325 4.17 -14.21 12.94
C LYS A 325 3.97 -12.86 12.23
N ARG A 326 5.01 -12.00 12.27
CA ARG A 326 4.97 -10.67 11.64
C ARG A 326 4.87 -10.77 10.12
N PHE A 327 5.59 -11.72 9.51
CA PHE A 327 5.48 -12.03 8.09
C PHE A 327 4.06 -12.47 7.74
N ALA A 328 3.50 -13.45 8.46
CA ALA A 328 2.16 -13.96 8.21
C ALA A 328 1.10 -12.84 8.25
N GLN A 329 1.15 -11.98 9.28
CA GLN A 329 0.24 -10.85 9.43
C GLN A 329 0.42 -9.75 8.37
N ALA A 330 1.66 -9.52 7.91
CA ALA A 330 1.94 -8.46 6.94
C ALA A 330 1.74 -8.89 5.48
N VAL A 331 1.83 -10.19 5.19
CA VAL A 331 2.00 -10.73 3.83
C VAL A 331 0.86 -11.64 3.40
N LEU A 332 0.22 -12.35 4.34
CA LEU A 332 -0.93 -13.21 4.06
C LEU A 332 -2.23 -12.41 4.28
N GLY A 333 -2.92 -12.08 3.19
CA GLY A 333 -4.25 -11.47 3.20
C GLY A 333 -5.28 -12.35 2.48
N GLU A 334 -6.55 -11.96 2.48
CA GLU A 334 -7.63 -12.74 1.84
C GLU A 334 -7.40 -13.02 0.34
N ALA A 335 -6.70 -12.11 -0.35
CA ALA A 335 -6.35 -12.27 -1.77
C ALA A 335 -5.06 -13.08 -2.02
N SER A 336 -4.31 -13.45 -0.97
CA SER A 336 -3.01 -14.11 -1.13
C SER A 336 -3.17 -15.59 -1.50
N ARG A 337 -2.44 -16.03 -2.52
CA ARG A 337 -2.40 -17.44 -2.97
C ARG A 337 -1.23 -18.22 -2.37
N ALA A 338 -0.67 -17.70 -1.29
CA ALA A 338 0.46 -18.28 -0.58
C ALA A 338 -0.03 -19.20 0.55
N ARG A 339 0.57 -20.38 0.66
CA ARG A 339 0.34 -21.30 1.78
C ARG A 339 1.60 -21.37 2.63
N VAL A 340 1.44 -21.23 3.94
CA VAL A 340 2.56 -21.26 4.89
C VAL A 340 2.54 -22.52 5.72
N GLY A 341 3.71 -23.09 5.96
CA GLY A 341 3.97 -24.10 6.97
C GLY A 341 5.17 -23.71 7.82
N VAL A 342 5.29 -24.33 9.00
CA VAL A 342 6.35 -24.08 9.96
C VAL A 342 6.91 -25.40 10.45
N ALA A 343 8.21 -25.58 10.29
CA ALA A 343 8.96 -26.68 10.87
C ALA A 343 10.08 -26.12 11.75
N HIS A 344 10.44 -26.86 12.78
CA HIS A 344 11.59 -26.55 13.61
C HIS A 344 12.51 -27.77 13.72
N TYR A 345 13.79 -27.52 13.95
CA TYR A 345 14.78 -28.61 13.96
C TYR A 345 15.89 -28.42 15.00
N ASN A 346 16.41 -29.56 15.43
CA ASN A 346 17.66 -29.69 16.18
C ASN A 346 18.45 -30.90 15.68
N SER A 347 18.42 -32.03 16.40
CA SER A 347 18.84 -33.35 15.93
C SER A 347 17.80 -34.04 15.04
N LYS A 348 16.53 -33.61 15.13
CA LYS A 348 15.40 -34.12 14.35
C LYS A 348 14.57 -32.95 13.82
N LEU A 349 13.97 -33.13 12.64
CA LEU A 349 12.96 -32.22 12.09
C LEU A 349 11.58 -32.54 12.67
N ALA A 350 10.87 -31.52 13.13
CA ALA A 350 9.45 -31.59 13.49
C ALA A 350 8.67 -30.54 12.69
N VAL A 351 7.66 -30.98 11.94
CA VAL A 351 6.72 -30.08 11.25
C VAL A 351 5.63 -29.72 12.25
N ALA A 352 5.63 -28.47 12.71
CA ALA A 352 4.67 -27.99 13.70
C ALA A 352 3.35 -27.54 13.06
N VAL A 353 3.44 -26.91 11.88
CA VAL A 353 2.29 -26.51 11.06
C VAL A 353 2.52 -27.00 9.64
N PRO A 354 1.76 -27.99 9.14
CA PRO A 354 1.86 -28.43 7.77
C PRO A 354 1.46 -27.30 6.80
N VAL A 355 2.06 -27.30 5.60
CA VAL A 355 1.86 -26.21 4.64
C VAL A 355 0.40 -26.16 4.17
N GLY A 356 -0.30 -25.08 4.53
CA GLY A 356 -1.69 -24.87 4.14
C GLY A 356 -2.73 -25.63 4.97
N GLU A 357 -2.32 -26.26 6.09
CA GLU A 357 -3.23 -26.88 7.06
C GLU A 357 -3.46 -25.97 8.28
N TYR A 358 -3.89 -24.73 8.03
CA TYR A 358 -4.34 -23.77 9.05
C TYR A 358 -5.63 -23.10 8.59
N LEU A 359 -6.49 -22.68 9.52
CA LEU A 359 -7.81 -22.13 9.18
C LEU A 359 -7.70 -20.69 8.62
N ASP A 360 -6.95 -19.85 9.31
CA ASP A 360 -6.74 -18.45 8.98
C ASP A 360 -5.39 -17.94 9.55
N VAL A 361 -5.02 -16.68 9.26
CA VAL A 361 -3.76 -16.09 9.76
C VAL A 361 -3.71 -16.07 11.31
N PRO A 362 -4.78 -15.70 12.04
CA PRO A 362 -4.83 -15.83 13.50
C PRO A 362 -4.56 -17.26 14.02
N ASP A 363 -5.09 -18.30 13.38
CA ASP A 363 -4.86 -19.70 13.74
C ASP A 363 -3.39 -20.11 13.53
N LEU A 364 -2.79 -19.71 12.41
CA LEU A 364 -1.35 -19.90 12.16
C LEU A 364 -0.49 -19.24 13.26
N VAL A 365 -0.84 -18.02 13.66
CA VAL A 365 -0.14 -17.27 14.73
C VAL A 365 -0.26 -17.99 16.07
N ARG A 366 -1.45 -18.51 16.41
CA ARG A 366 -1.68 -19.27 17.65
C ARG A 366 -0.93 -20.61 17.65
N SER A 367 -0.94 -21.32 16.54
CA SER A 367 -0.18 -22.56 16.35
C SER A 367 1.32 -22.33 16.50
N LEU A 368 1.82 -21.19 15.98
CA LEU A 368 3.19 -20.74 16.19
C LEU A 368 3.51 -20.52 17.68
N ASP A 369 2.62 -19.89 18.46
CA ASP A 369 2.85 -19.67 19.90
C ASP A 369 3.14 -20.98 20.65
N GLY A 370 2.42 -22.05 20.31
CA GLY A 370 2.56 -23.38 20.92
C GLY A 370 3.83 -24.16 20.56
N VAL A 371 4.63 -23.73 19.57
CA VAL A 371 5.83 -24.48 19.15
C VAL A 371 6.93 -24.41 20.24
N PRO A 372 7.36 -25.55 20.81
CA PRO A 372 8.35 -25.58 21.89
C PRO A 372 9.78 -25.43 21.39
N PHE A 373 10.67 -24.92 22.25
CA PHE A 373 12.11 -24.91 22.01
C PHE A 373 12.71 -26.30 22.28
N GLY A 374 13.48 -26.84 21.33
CA GLY A 374 13.98 -28.22 21.41
C GLY A 374 15.35 -28.41 22.09
N GLY A 375 16.26 -27.45 21.99
CA GLY A 375 17.66 -27.62 22.43
C GLY A 375 18.44 -28.66 21.60
N GLY A 376 19.66 -29.02 22.01
CA GLY A 376 20.49 -30.03 21.34
C GLY A 376 21.34 -29.51 20.15
N PRO A 377 21.91 -30.40 19.31
CA PRO A 377 22.80 -30.01 18.22
C PRO A 377 22.04 -29.36 17.06
N THR A 378 22.72 -28.49 16.30
CA THR A 378 22.18 -27.87 15.06
C THR A 378 22.52 -28.76 13.87
N LEU A 379 21.63 -29.68 13.47
CA LEU A 379 21.85 -30.55 12.30
C LEU A 379 21.08 -30.03 11.07
N THR A 380 21.55 -28.93 10.49
CA THR A 380 20.90 -28.25 9.36
C THR A 380 20.90 -29.12 8.11
N GLY A 381 21.98 -29.86 7.84
CA GLY A 381 22.08 -30.75 6.67
C GLY A 381 21.00 -31.84 6.71
N ARG A 382 20.91 -32.56 7.83
CA ARG A 382 19.88 -33.58 8.04
C ARG A 382 18.46 -32.99 7.98
N ALA A 383 18.24 -31.80 8.53
CA ALA A 383 16.95 -31.13 8.47
C ALA A 383 16.55 -30.80 7.02
N LEU A 384 17.48 -30.27 6.21
CA LEU A 384 17.24 -29.99 4.78
C LEU A 384 16.90 -31.25 4.00
N GLN A 385 17.60 -32.36 4.26
CA GLN A 385 17.28 -33.64 3.62
C GLN A 385 15.86 -34.10 3.96
N GLN A 386 15.49 -34.07 5.24
CA GLN A 386 14.15 -34.47 5.68
C GLN A 386 13.06 -33.53 5.15
N VAL A 387 13.33 -32.22 5.04
CA VAL A 387 12.42 -31.26 4.41
C VAL A 387 12.23 -31.58 2.92
N ALA A 388 13.30 -31.92 2.21
CA ALA A 388 13.25 -32.27 0.79
C ALA A 388 12.43 -33.55 0.52
N GLU A 389 12.40 -34.47 1.46
CA GLU A 389 11.65 -35.73 1.37
C GLU A 389 10.17 -35.57 1.75
N ARG A 390 9.88 -34.87 2.85
CA ARG A 390 8.53 -34.88 3.47
C ARG A 390 8.05 -33.52 4.01
N GLY A 391 8.83 -32.45 3.86
CA GLY A 391 8.52 -31.14 4.46
C GLY A 391 7.24 -30.47 3.94
N PHE A 392 6.80 -30.81 2.72
CA PHE A 392 5.59 -30.27 2.07
C PHE A 392 4.42 -31.28 2.04
N GLY A 393 4.51 -32.39 2.79
CA GLY A 393 3.46 -33.42 2.84
C GLY A 393 3.38 -34.31 1.60
N SER A 394 2.43 -35.25 1.60
CA SER A 394 2.19 -36.28 0.56
C SER A 394 1.14 -35.91 -0.47
N ALA A 395 0.73 -34.63 -0.55
CA ALA A 395 -0.29 -34.19 -1.50
C ALA A 395 0.13 -34.56 -2.94
N ALA A 396 -0.51 -35.59 -3.47
CA ALA A 396 -0.27 -36.14 -4.79
C ALA A 396 -0.82 -35.17 -5.83
N TRP A 397 0.02 -34.27 -6.32
CA TRP A 397 -0.36 -33.37 -7.41
C TRP A 397 -0.03 -34.04 -8.75
N THR A 398 -1.01 -34.75 -9.30
CA THR A 398 -1.05 -35.19 -10.70
C THR A 398 -1.62 -34.04 -11.54
N GLY A 399 -0.76 -33.33 -12.28
CA GLY A 399 -1.18 -32.23 -13.16
C GLY A 399 -0.10 -31.18 -13.41
N GLN A 400 -0.31 -30.40 -14.47
CA GLN A 400 0.62 -29.42 -15.07
C GLN A 400 0.73 -28.08 -14.30
N ASP A 401 0.12 -27.98 -13.11
CA ASP A 401 -0.04 -26.73 -12.33
C ASP A 401 0.38 -26.92 -10.86
N ARG A 402 1.69 -27.08 -10.61
CA ARG A 402 2.27 -27.22 -9.26
C ARG A 402 2.72 -25.87 -8.69
N PRO A 403 2.33 -25.50 -7.45
CA PRO A 403 2.81 -24.28 -6.80
C PRO A 403 4.32 -24.36 -6.54
N ARG A 404 4.99 -23.20 -6.53
CA ARG A 404 6.41 -23.12 -6.21
C ARG A 404 6.63 -23.50 -4.75
N ARG A 405 7.68 -24.26 -4.45
CA ARG A 405 8.03 -24.66 -3.07
C ARG A 405 9.27 -23.92 -2.61
N VAL A 406 9.14 -23.16 -1.53
CA VAL A 406 10.21 -22.34 -0.95
C VAL A 406 10.45 -22.75 0.48
N VAL A 407 11.70 -22.98 0.83
CA VAL A 407 12.14 -23.19 2.21
C VAL A 407 12.86 -21.92 2.67
N VAL A 408 12.34 -21.30 3.71
CA VAL A 408 12.99 -20.15 4.37
C VAL A 408 13.69 -20.68 5.62
N LEU A 409 15.00 -20.90 5.52
CA LEU A 409 15.84 -21.35 6.63
C LEU A 409 16.19 -20.16 7.52
N MET A 410 15.80 -20.24 8.80
CA MET A 410 16.14 -19.24 9.81
C MET A 410 17.06 -19.85 10.87
N THR A 411 18.31 -19.37 10.93
CA THR A 411 19.29 -19.84 11.91
C THR A 411 20.26 -18.72 12.34
N GLU A 412 20.68 -18.76 13.60
CA GLU A 412 21.80 -17.97 14.13
C GLU A 412 23.01 -18.84 14.46
N ALA A 413 22.89 -20.16 14.29
CA ALA A 413 23.90 -21.13 14.67
C ALA A 413 24.42 -21.88 13.44
N ARG A 414 25.74 -22.08 13.40
CA ARG A 414 26.39 -22.94 12.40
C ARG A 414 25.95 -24.39 12.58
N SER A 415 25.90 -25.10 11.47
CA SER A 415 25.59 -26.52 11.45
C SER A 415 26.72 -27.35 12.04
N GLN A 416 26.38 -28.49 12.65
CA GLN A 416 27.33 -29.48 13.16
C GLN A 416 27.45 -30.69 12.23
N ASP A 417 26.70 -30.71 11.12
CA ASP A 417 26.77 -31.70 10.04
C ASP A 417 27.04 -31.02 8.68
N GLU A 418 27.34 -31.83 7.67
CA GLU A 418 27.61 -31.37 6.31
C GLU A 418 26.33 -30.85 5.64
N VAL A 419 26.38 -29.63 5.10
CA VAL A 419 25.21 -28.94 4.55
C VAL A 419 25.17 -28.91 3.02
N ALA A 420 26.31 -29.04 2.34
CA ALA A 420 26.41 -28.86 0.88
C ALA A 420 25.63 -29.93 0.10
N GLY A 421 25.85 -31.21 0.43
CA GLY A 421 25.17 -32.36 -0.15
C GLY A 421 23.65 -32.31 0.05
N PRO A 422 23.14 -32.20 1.29
CA PRO A 422 21.71 -32.06 1.55
C PRO A 422 21.07 -30.83 0.90
N ALA A 423 21.77 -29.68 0.85
CA ALA A 423 21.29 -28.50 0.15
C ALA A 423 21.22 -28.72 -1.37
N LEU A 424 22.20 -29.41 -1.96
CA LEU A 424 22.16 -29.80 -3.37
C LEU A 424 20.99 -30.74 -3.65
N PHE A 425 20.77 -31.73 -2.77
CA PHE A 425 19.64 -32.65 -2.86
C PHE A 425 18.28 -31.93 -2.78
N ALA A 426 18.13 -30.97 -1.87
CA ALA A 426 16.92 -30.16 -1.74
C ALA A 426 16.66 -29.33 -3.01
N ARG A 427 17.69 -28.65 -3.55
CA ARG A 427 17.58 -27.87 -4.80
C ARG A 427 17.29 -28.74 -6.02
N ALA A 428 17.83 -29.96 -6.08
CA ALA A 428 17.56 -30.92 -7.15
C ALA A 428 16.08 -31.38 -7.18
N ARG A 429 15.36 -31.24 -6.07
CA ARG A 429 13.91 -31.49 -5.96
C ARG A 429 13.05 -30.24 -6.16
N GLU A 430 13.62 -29.22 -6.82
CA GLU A 430 12.98 -27.95 -7.17
C GLU A 430 12.57 -27.11 -5.95
N LEU A 431 13.26 -27.26 -4.81
CA LEU A 431 13.07 -26.37 -3.66
C LEU A 431 13.92 -25.11 -3.84
N LEU A 432 13.28 -23.94 -3.76
CA LEU A 432 13.99 -22.67 -3.61
C LEU A 432 14.40 -22.52 -2.14
N LEU A 433 15.70 -22.38 -1.88
CA LEU A 433 16.23 -22.17 -0.54
C LEU A 433 16.54 -20.68 -0.35
N LEU A 434 15.95 -20.07 0.68
CA LEU A 434 16.23 -18.72 1.14
C LEU A 434 16.78 -18.79 2.57
N GLY A 435 17.82 -18.02 2.87
CA GLY A 435 18.46 -17.99 4.18
C GLY A 435 18.21 -16.68 4.91
N VAL A 436 17.82 -16.73 6.18
CA VAL A 436 17.72 -15.56 7.06
C VAL A 436 18.56 -15.85 8.31
N GLY A 437 19.56 -15.04 8.59
CA GLY A 437 20.46 -15.30 9.71
C GLY A 437 21.32 -14.11 10.09
N SER A 438 22.12 -14.28 11.14
CA SER A 438 23.12 -13.29 11.54
C SER A 438 24.34 -13.34 10.62
N GLU A 439 25.19 -12.31 10.70
CA GLU A 439 26.45 -12.24 9.94
C GLU A 439 27.36 -13.45 10.19
N ALA A 440 27.32 -14.02 11.40
CA ALA A 440 28.15 -15.16 11.79
C ALA A 440 27.89 -16.45 10.98
N VAL A 441 26.69 -16.59 10.39
CA VAL A 441 26.25 -17.75 9.61
C VAL A 441 26.08 -17.46 8.12
N GLN A 442 26.41 -16.24 7.67
CA GLN A 442 26.22 -15.81 6.29
C GLN A 442 26.86 -16.77 5.28
N ALA A 443 28.15 -17.11 5.46
CA ALA A 443 28.87 -17.99 4.53
C ALA A 443 28.25 -19.39 4.40
N GLU A 444 27.75 -19.96 5.51
CA GLU A 444 27.07 -21.26 5.50
C GLU A 444 25.71 -21.16 4.80
N LEU A 445 24.96 -20.07 5.03
CA LEU A 445 23.71 -19.81 4.33
C LEU A 445 23.91 -19.57 2.83
N GLU A 446 25.01 -18.95 2.41
CA GLU A 446 25.37 -18.77 1.00
C GLU A 446 25.65 -20.12 0.32
N GLU A 447 26.32 -21.04 1.02
CA GLU A 447 26.55 -22.41 0.54
C GLU A 447 25.24 -23.21 0.42
N ILE A 448 24.35 -23.10 1.41
CA ILE A 448 23.03 -23.75 1.42
C ILE A 448 22.13 -23.20 0.32
N THR A 449 22.01 -21.88 0.21
CA THR A 449 21.11 -21.24 -0.78
C THR A 449 21.68 -21.26 -2.20
N GLY A 450 23.00 -21.38 -2.32
CA GLY A 450 23.76 -21.37 -3.57
C GLY A 450 23.90 -19.99 -4.20
N SER A 451 23.50 -18.91 -3.53
CA SER A 451 23.65 -17.53 -3.99
C SER A 451 23.58 -16.53 -2.82
N PRO A 452 24.47 -15.52 -2.76
CA PRO A 452 24.41 -14.48 -1.72
C PRO A 452 23.16 -13.61 -1.80
N GLU A 453 22.54 -13.46 -2.98
CA GLU A 453 21.29 -12.71 -3.14
C GLU A 453 20.13 -13.36 -2.38
N ARG A 454 20.20 -14.68 -2.16
CA ARG A 454 19.15 -15.46 -1.46
C ARG A 454 19.34 -15.46 0.06
N VAL A 455 20.33 -14.72 0.56
CA VAL A 455 20.64 -14.60 1.98
C VAL A 455 20.25 -13.21 2.48
N MET A 456 19.49 -13.19 3.58
CA MET A 456 19.08 -12.00 4.29
C MET A 456 19.81 -11.99 5.64
N VAL A 457 20.85 -11.16 5.71
CA VAL A 457 21.64 -10.99 6.92
C VAL A 457 21.02 -9.88 7.78
N TYR A 458 20.90 -10.10 9.09
CA TYR A 458 20.47 -9.08 10.03
C TYR A 458 21.46 -8.90 11.18
N THR A 459 21.53 -7.68 11.70
CA THR A 459 22.40 -7.29 12.82
C THR A 459 21.66 -7.19 14.16
N GLY A 460 20.33 -7.03 14.13
CA GLY A 460 19.51 -6.93 15.33
C GLY A 460 18.01 -7.17 15.07
N PRO A 461 17.16 -7.12 16.12
CA PRO A 461 15.74 -7.47 16.01
C PRO A 461 14.95 -6.59 15.04
N GLN A 462 15.20 -5.28 15.03
CA GLN A 462 14.51 -4.36 14.11
C GLN A 462 14.92 -4.60 12.66
N ASP A 463 16.21 -4.83 12.43
CA ASP A 463 16.77 -5.13 11.12
C ASP A 463 16.23 -6.46 10.55
N LEU A 464 16.04 -7.48 11.41
CA LEU A 464 15.36 -8.72 11.05
C LEU A 464 13.96 -8.46 10.47
N PHE A 465 13.14 -7.63 11.11
CA PHE A 465 11.80 -7.30 10.59
C PHE A 465 11.84 -6.47 9.30
N ASN A 466 12.88 -5.66 9.11
CA ASN A 466 13.08 -4.91 7.85
C ASN A 466 13.39 -5.82 6.66
N GLN A 467 13.73 -7.10 6.88
CA GLN A 467 13.91 -8.08 5.81
C GLN A 467 12.59 -8.59 5.22
N ILE A 468 11.42 -8.33 5.83
CA ILE A 468 10.12 -8.84 5.35
C ILE A 468 9.81 -8.42 3.90
N PRO A 469 9.95 -7.14 3.49
CA PRO A 469 9.75 -6.73 2.10
C PRO A 469 10.74 -7.41 1.14
N LYS A 470 11.99 -7.60 1.58
CA LYS A 470 13.03 -8.28 0.80
C LYS A 470 12.68 -9.76 0.62
N LEU A 471 12.30 -10.45 1.68
CA LEU A 471 11.81 -11.83 1.63
C LEU A 471 10.63 -11.98 0.68
N ARG A 472 9.61 -11.12 0.78
CA ARG A 472 8.48 -11.10 -0.17
C ARG A 472 8.95 -10.97 -1.62
N GLY A 473 9.89 -10.06 -1.88
CA GLY A 473 10.50 -9.90 -3.19
C GLY A 473 11.11 -11.20 -3.71
N HIS A 474 11.78 -11.98 -2.84
CA HIS A 474 12.40 -13.27 -3.20
C HIS A 474 11.42 -14.44 -3.32
N LEU A 475 10.27 -14.37 -2.65
CA LEU A 475 9.24 -15.42 -2.70
C LEU A 475 8.53 -15.44 -4.06
N CYS A 476 8.24 -14.25 -4.60
CA CYS A 476 7.61 -14.09 -5.91
C CYS A 476 8.54 -13.60 -7.01
N SER A 477 9.81 -13.33 -6.72
CA SER A 477 10.78 -13.17 -7.79
C SER A 477 10.65 -14.42 -8.64
N GLN A 478 10.36 -14.21 -9.92
CA GLN A 478 10.76 -15.24 -10.84
C GLN A 478 12.25 -15.40 -10.55
N PRO A 479 12.78 -16.59 -10.20
CA PRO A 479 14.19 -16.78 -10.46
C PRO A 479 14.30 -16.38 -11.92
N HIS A 480 14.94 -15.24 -12.25
CA HIS A 480 15.15 -14.86 -13.64
C HIS A 480 15.90 -16.03 -14.17
N PRO A 481 15.21 -16.94 -14.85
CA PRO A 481 15.88 -18.12 -15.25
C PRO A 481 16.46 -17.68 -16.55
N GLY A 482 17.75 -17.35 -16.52
CA GLY A 482 18.46 -16.86 -17.70
C GLY A 482 17.92 -17.59 -18.93
N CYS A 483 17.52 -16.84 -19.95
CA CYS A 483 16.87 -17.31 -21.18
C CYS A 483 16.11 -18.65 -21.06
N ARG A 484 15.16 -18.84 -20.12
CA ARG A 484 14.50 -20.15 -19.98
C ARG A 484 13.85 -20.56 -21.32
N ALA A 485 14.30 -21.70 -21.84
CA ALA A 485 13.89 -22.34 -23.09
C ALA A 485 14.39 -21.73 -24.41
N ARG A 486 15.41 -20.85 -24.43
CA ARG A 486 16.03 -20.41 -25.69
C ARG A 486 17.49 -20.83 -25.79
N PRO A 487 17.90 -21.47 -26.90
CA PRO A 487 19.28 -21.85 -27.08
C PRO A 487 20.16 -20.59 -27.20
N LEU A 488 21.34 -20.58 -26.57
CA LEU A 488 22.31 -19.48 -26.66
C LEU A 488 23.75 -20.00 -26.49
N ASP A 489 24.69 -19.48 -27.29
CA ASP A 489 26.12 -19.71 -27.10
C ASP A 489 26.77 -18.42 -26.57
N LEU A 490 27.31 -18.49 -25.35
CA LEU A 490 27.85 -17.33 -24.63
C LEU A 490 29.35 -17.49 -24.39
N VAL A 491 30.15 -16.53 -24.85
CA VAL A 491 31.59 -16.47 -24.54
C VAL A 491 31.88 -15.25 -23.69
N PHE A 492 32.48 -15.44 -22.53
CA PHE A 492 33.07 -14.37 -21.76
C PHE A 492 34.52 -14.14 -22.19
N MET A 493 34.90 -12.88 -22.37
CA MET A 493 36.27 -12.43 -22.60
C MET A 493 36.70 -11.56 -21.43
N LEU A 494 37.66 -12.03 -20.63
CA LEU A 494 38.17 -11.31 -19.46
C LEU A 494 39.57 -10.74 -19.69
N ASP A 495 39.74 -9.50 -19.26
CA ASP A 495 41.04 -8.83 -19.16
C ASP A 495 41.82 -9.34 -17.95
N ALA A 496 42.85 -10.15 -18.21
CA ALA A 496 43.79 -10.68 -17.23
C ALA A 496 45.17 -9.97 -17.32
N SER A 497 45.19 -8.73 -17.82
CA SER A 497 46.42 -7.95 -18.00
C SER A 497 47.01 -7.40 -16.70
N ALA A 498 48.27 -6.97 -16.76
CA ALA A 498 48.96 -6.31 -15.65
C ALA A 498 48.24 -5.04 -15.16
N SER A 499 47.48 -4.37 -16.02
CA SER A 499 46.75 -3.14 -15.68
C SER A 499 45.52 -3.38 -14.80
N VAL A 500 44.94 -4.58 -14.89
CA VAL A 500 43.82 -5.01 -14.05
C VAL A 500 44.34 -5.47 -12.69
N GLY A 501 45.40 -6.26 -12.67
CA GLY A 501 45.94 -6.88 -11.46
C GLY A 501 45.15 -8.13 -11.02
N PRO A 502 45.78 -9.01 -10.22
CA PRO A 502 45.19 -10.29 -9.84
C PRO A 502 43.94 -10.17 -8.96
N GLU A 503 43.87 -9.15 -8.10
CA GLU A 503 42.72 -8.92 -7.22
C GLU A 503 41.46 -8.55 -8.01
N ASN A 504 41.57 -7.59 -8.93
CA ASN A 504 40.43 -7.20 -9.77
C ASN A 504 40.05 -8.29 -10.76
N PHE A 505 41.01 -9.08 -11.24
CA PHE A 505 40.73 -10.28 -12.03
C PHE A 505 39.88 -11.29 -11.23
N ALA A 506 40.22 -11.53 -9.96
CA ALA A 506 39.41 -12.39 -9.08
C ALA A 506 38.00 -11.83 -8.86
N ARG A 507 37.84 -10.49 -8.76
CA ARG A 507 36.52 -9.85 -8.71
C ARG A 507 35.70 -10.09 -9.97
N MET A 508 36.32 -10.00 -11.16
CA MET A 508 35.66 -10.36 -12.42
C MET A 508 35.27 -11.83 -12.48
N GLN A 509 36.12 -12.75 -12.02
CA GLN A 509 35.78 -14.17 -11.91
C GLN A 509 34.57 -14.38 -10.99
N SER A 510 34.54 -13.71 -9.83
CA SER A 510 33.42 -13.77 -8.89
C SER A 510 32.12 -13.25 -9.52
N PHE A 511 32.19 -12.11 -10.22
CA PHE A 511 31.05 -11.53 -10.95
C PHE A 511 30.49 -12.48 -12.01
N LEU A 512 31.35 -13.09 -12.85
CA LEU A 512 30.93 -14.07 -13.85
C LEU A 512 30.33 -15.33 -13.21
N ARG A 513 30.89 -15.79 -12.08
CA ARG A 513 30.31 -16.90 -11.31
C ARG A 513 28.91 -16.56 -10.82
N SER A 514 28.70 -15.36 -10.28
CA SER A 514 27.38 -14.88 -9.87
C SER A 514 26.40 -14.87 -11.05
N CYS A 515 26.80 -14.31 -12.19
CA CYS A 515 25.97 -14.31 -13.40
C CYS A 515 25.63 -15.73 -13.88
N THR A 516 26.61 -16.64 -13.83
CA THR A 516 26.47 -18.04 -14.24
C THR A 516 25.45 -18.81 -13.40
N LEU A 517 25.23 -18.42 -12.14
CA LEU A 517 24.20 -19.04 -11.29
C LEU A 517 22.78 -18.81 -11.83
N GLN A 518 22.56 -17.75 -12.59
CA GLN A 518 21.27 -17.39 -13.16
C GLN A 518 20.97 -18.11 -14.48
N PHE A 519 21.97 -18.71 -15.13
CA PHE A 519 21.81 -19.42 -16.40
C PHE A 519 21.59 -20.94 -16.23
N ASP A 520 20.81 -21.52 -17.14
CA ASP A 520 20.64 -22.98 -17.26
C ASP A 520 21.64 -23.55 -18.27
N VAL A 521 22.83 -23.91 -17.77
CA VAL A 521 23.93 -24.42 -18.58
C VAL A 521 23.73 -25.90 -18.85
N ASN A 522 23.38 -26.21 -20.09
CA ASN A 522 23.26 -27.55 -20.64
C ASN A 522 23.39 -27.50 -22.17
N PRO A 523 23.69 -28.63 -22.85
CA PRO A 523 23.94 -28.65 -24.29
C PRO A 523 22.78 -28.18 -25.18
N ASP A 524 21.53 -28.25 -24.69
CA ASP A 524 20.34 -27.93 -25.47
C ASP A 524 19.94 -26.46 -25.31
N VAL A 525 20.18 -25.88 -24.14
CA VAL A 525 19.84 -24.50 -23.82
C VAL A 525 21.08 -23.62 -23.95
N MET A 526 21.97 -23.62 -22.96
CA MET A 526 23.06 -22.67 -22.94
C MET A 526 24.44 -23.31 -22.86
N GLN A 527 25.30 -22.96 -23.81
CA GLN A 527 26.71 -23.31 -23.82
C GLN A 527 27.55 -22.09 -23.46
N MET A 528 28.62 -22.30 -22.69
CA MET A 528 29.46 -21.23 -22.16
C MET A 528 30.94 -21.47 -22.43
N GLY A 529 31.63 -20.44 -22.93
CA GLY A 529 33.08 -20.42 -23.11
C GLY A 529 33.73 -19.28 -22.33
N LEU A 530 35.02 -19.41 -22.05
CA LEU A 530 35.82 -18.37 -21.42
C LEU A 530 37.14 -18.19 -22.16
N VAL A 531 37.43 -16.93 -22.52
CA VAL A 531 38.73 -16.48 -23.02
C VAL A 531 39.28 -15.45 -22.06
N VAL A 532 40.56 -15.58 -21.73
CA VAL A 532 41.30 -14.61 -20.92
C VAL A 532 42.43 -14.04 -21.76
N TYR A 533 42.71 -12.74 -21.62
CA TYR A 533 43.78 -12.08 -22.35
C TYR A 533 44.65 -11.19 -21.47
N GLY A 534 45.94 -11.16 -21.77
CA GLY A 534 46.96 -10.33 -21.15
C GLY A 534 48.11 -10.21 -22.13
N GLY A 535 49.35 -10.46 -21.71
CA GLY A 535 50.50 -10.57 -22.61
C GLY A 535 50.34 -11.65 -23.69
N GLN A 536 49.41 -12.58 -23.51
CA GLN A 536 48.97 -13.58 -24.49
C GLN A 536 47.44 -13.77 -24.40
N VAL A 537 46.85 -14.48 -25.36
CA VAL A 537 45.42 -14.85 -25.34
C VAL A 537 45.31 -16.35 -25.08
N GLN A 538 44.45 -16.74 -24.15
CA GLN A 538 44.20 -18.14 -23.83
C GLN A 538 42.70 -18.43 -23.76
N THR A 539 42.26 -19.50 -24.45
CA THR A 539 40.93 -20.08 -24.24
C THR A 539 40.99 -20.95 -22.99
N ALA A 540 40.37 -20.51 -21.91
CA ALA A 540 40.31 -21.27 -20.66
C ALA A 540 39.43 -22.52 -20.83
N PHE A 541 38.31 -22.40 -21.55
CA PHE A 541 37.48 -23.51 -22.01
C PHE A 541 36.56 -23.08 -23.17
N GLY A 542 36.23 -24.03 -24.06
CA GLY A 542 35.33 -23.84 -25.19
C GLY A 542 33.85 -24.02 -24.81
N LEU A 543 32.95 -23.80 -25.78
CA LEU A 543 31.49 -23.82 -25.57
C LEU A 543 30.96 -25.22 -25.22
N ASP A 544 31.57 -26.27 -25.76
CA ASP A 544 31.23 -27.68 -25.56
C ASP A 544 32.03 -28.37 -24.45
N THR A 545 33.01 -27.68 -23.85
CA THR A 545 33.93 -28.28 -22.86
C THR A 545 33.22 -28.66 -21.56
N HIS A 546 32.20 -27.89 -21.16
CA HIS A 546 31.49 -28.06 -19.91
C HIS A 546 29.98 -28.08 -20.14
N THR A 547 29.35 -29.22 -19.86
CA THR A 547 27.92 -29.45 -20.11
C THR A 547 27.02 -29.16 -18.91
N THR A 548 27.61 -28.81 -17.76
CA THR A 548 26.85 -28.49 -16.54
C THR A 548 27.28 -27.16 -15.95
N ARG A 549 26.34 -26.45 -15.31
CA ARG A 549 26.62 -25.22 -14.58
C ARG A 549 27.72 -25.39 -13.52
N ALA A 550 27.71 -26.52 -12.80
CA ALA A 550 28.71 -26.79 -11.75
C ALA A 550 30.13 -26.90 -12.31
N THR A 551 30.31 -27.53 -13.48
CA THR A 551 31.62 -27.63 -14.13
C THR A 551 32.10 -26.27 -14.66
N VAL A 552 31.20 -25.46 -15.21
CA VAL A 552 31.53 -24.09 -15.64
C VAL A 552 31.96 -23.22 -14.45
N LEU A 553 31.22 -23.23 -13.34
CA LEU A 553 31.57 -22.46 -12.14
C LEU A 553 32.96 -22.81 -11.59
N ARG A 554 33.32 -24.11 -11.63
CA ARG A 554 34.64 -24.58 -11.23
C ARG A 554 35.73 -24.07 -12.19
N ALA A 555 35.50 -24.20 -13.50
CA ALA A 555 36.44 -23.78 -14.52
C ALA A 555 36.66 -22.26 -14.53
N LEU A 556 35.61 -21.46 -14.33
CA LEU A 556 35.70 -20.00 -14.14
C LEU A 556 36.66 -19.64 -12.99
N SER A 557 36.65 -20.42 -11.91
CA SER A 557 37.51 -20.20 -10.74
C SER A 557 38.97 -20.59 -10.97
N GLN A 558 39.22 -21.48 -11.92
CA GLN A 558 40.55 -22.00 -12.26
C GLN A 558 41.20 -21.24 -13.42
N ALA A 559 40.49 -20.29 -14.02
CA ALA A 559 41.02 -19.50 -15.12
C ALA A 559 42.28 -18.72 -14.68
N PRO A 560 43.37 -18.79 -15.46
CA PRO A 560 44.65 -18.21 -15.05
C PRO A 560 44.68 -16.69 -15.25
N TYR A 561 45.34 -16.00 -14.33
CA TYR A 561 45.76 -14.61 -14.53
C TYR A 561 47.05 -14.59 -15.37
N LEU A 562 47.07 -13.79 -16.44
CA LEU A 562 48.16 -13.83 -17.44
C LEU A 562 49.20 -12.72 -17.25
N GLY A 563 48.82 -11.58 -16.66
CA GLY A 563 49.69 -10.39 -16.58
C GLY A 563 50.07 -9.84 -17.97
N GLY A 564 51.09 -8.99 -18.03
CA GLY A 564 51.57 -8.39 -19.29
C GLY A 564 50.63 -7.34 -19.91
N ALA A 565 50.99 -6.85 -21.10
CA ALA A 565 50.18 -5.89 -21.86
C ALA A 565 49.08 -6.61 -22.65
N GLY A 566 47.81 -6.33 -22.34
CA GLY A 566 46.66 -6.90 -23.03
C GLY A 566 46.35 -6.24 -24.38
N SER A 567 45.94 -7.03 -25.37
CA SER A 567 45.32 -6.56 -26.62
C SER A 567 43.94 -7.19 -26.77
N ALA A 568 42.89 -6.38 -26.58
CA ALA A 568 41.52 -6.82 -26.75
C ALA A 568 41.21 -7.12 -28.23
N GLY A 569 41.81 -6.41 -29.18
CA GLY A 569 41.66 -6.71 -30.60
C GLY A 569 42.18 -8.09 -30.98
N THR A 570 43.37 -8.47 -30.50
CA THR A 570 43.93 -9.81 -30.72
C THR A 570 43.05 -10.90 -30.10
N ALA A 571 42.52 -10.65 -28.90
CA ALA A 571 41.63 -11.59 -28.23
C ALA A 571 40.29 -11.78 -28.97
N LEU A 572 39.70 -10.70 -29.50
CA LEU A 572 38.47 -10.78 -30.29
C LEU A 572 38.68 -11.50 -31.63
N LEU A 573 39.84 -11.30 -32.29
CA LEU A 573 40.21 -12.08 -33.48
C LEU A 573 40.37 -13.56 -33.14
N HIS A 574 41.02 -13.89 -32.02
CA HIS A 574 41.12 -15.27 -31.55
C HIS A 574 39.74 -15.90 -31.25
N ILE A 575 38.81 -15.13 -30.68
CA ILE A 575 37.42 -15.58 -30.50
C ILE A 575 36.75 -15.84 -31.85
N TYR A 576 36.90 -14.94 -32.82
CA TYR A 576 36.35 -15.08 -34.16
C TYR A 576 36.91 -16.31 -34.91
N ASP A 577 38.23 -16.50 -34.91
CA ASP A 577 38.90 -17.53 -35.71
C ASP A 577 38.85 -18.91 -35.07
N LYS A 578 38.87 -18.99 -33.73
CA LYS A 578 39.02 -20.26 -33.01
C LYS A 578 37.83 -20.64 -32.14
N VAL A 579 37.28 -19.70 -31.35
CA VAL A 579 36.30 -20.05 -30.30
C VAL A 579 34.86 -20.10 -30.81
N MET A 580 34.44 -19.15 -31.65
CA MET A 580 33.10 -19.11 -32.25
C MET A 580 32.97 -20.02 -33.47
N THR A 581 33.55 -21.22 -33.39
CA THR A 581 33.58 -22.22 -34.46
C THR A 581 32.84 -23.49 -34.01
N VAL A 582 32.30 -24.23 -34.97
CA VAL A 582 31.62 -25.52 -34.71
C VAL A 582 32.57 -26.51 -34.02
N GLN A 583 33.87 -26.44 -34.33
CA GLN A 583 34.91 -27.29 -33.72
C GLN A 583 35.10 -27.02 -32.22
N MET A 584 34.75 -25.82 -31.76
CA MET A 584 34.85 -25.42 -30.35
C MET A 584 33.47 -25.34 -29.67
N GLY A 585 32.48 -26.02 -30.25
CA GLY A 585 31.14 -26.18 -29.69
C GLY A 585 30.09 -25.19 -30.17
N ALA A 586 30.42 -24.20 -31.03
CA ALA A 586 29.45 -23.22 -31.47
C ALA A 586 28.34 -23.85 -32.34
N ARG A 587 27.08 -23.72 -31.92
CA ARG A 587 25.93 -24.37 -32.57
C ARG A 587 25.42 -23.55 -33.76
N PRO A 588 25.25 -24.16 -34.94
CA PRO A 588 24.61 -23.50 -36.09
C PRO A 588 23.18 -23.10 -35.76
N GLY A 589 22.76 -21.89 -36.15
CA GLY A 589 21.39 -21.43 -35.89
C GLY A 589 21.07 -21.14 -34.42
N VAL A 590 22.08 -21.01 -33.57
CA VAL A 590 21.93 -20.53 -32.19
C VAL A 590 22.51 -19.12 -32.09
N PRO A 591 21.82 -18.15 -31.45
CA PRO A 591 22.34 -16.81 -31.23
C PRO A 591 23.68 -16.88 -30.47
N LYS A 592 24.63 -16.03 -30.84
CA LYS A 592 25.98 -16.03 -30.27
C LYS A 592 26.27 -14.69 -29.64
N VAL A 593 26.82 -14.74 -28.43
CA VAL A 593 27.09 -13.56 -27.64
C VAL A 593 28.53 -13.60 -27.13
N VAL A 594 29.23 -12.46 -27.25
CA VAL A 594 30.52 -12.20 -26.61
C VAL A 594 30.36 -11.07 -25.60
N ILE A 595 30.72 -11.33 -24.34
CA ILE A 595 30.77 -10.32 -23.29
C ILE A 595 32.23 -10.01 -22.99
N VAL A 596 32.64 -8.78 -23.26
CA VAL A 596 34.01 -8.28 -23.00
C VAL A 596 34.02 -7.56 -21.67
N VAL A 597 34.76 -8.04 -20.68
CA VAL A 597 34.95 -7.35 -19.39
C VAL A 597 36.40 -6.88 -19.28
N THR A 598 36.60 -5.57 -19.24
CA THR A 598 37.95 -4.96 -19.31
C THR A 598 38.06 -3.67 -18.51
N GLY A 599 39.27 -3.38 -18.01
CA GLY A 599 39.65 -2.10 -17.43
C GLY A 599 39.86 -0.97 -18.46
N GLY A 600 39.79 -1.29 -19.76
CA GLY A 600 39.85 -0.32 -20.85
C GLY A 600 41.25 0.10 -21.29
N GLN A 601 42.31 -0.59 -20.85
CA GLN A 601 43.66 -0.49 -21.45
C GLN A 601 43.82 -1.56 -22.52
N GLY A 602 44.44 -1.22 -23.65
CA GLY A 602 44.70 -2.18 -24.73
C GLY A 602 43.45 -2.52 -25.55
N VAL A 603 42.50 -1.58 -25.65
CA VAL A 603 41.26 -1.70 -26.43
C VAL A 603 41.28 -0.88 -27.72
N GLU A 604 42.38 -0.17 -27.97
CA GLU A 604 42.55 0.74 -29.11
C GLU A 604 42.49 0.04 -30.46
N ASP A 605 42.89 -1.23 -30.51
CA ASP A 605 42.89 -2.09 -31.70
C ASP A 605 41.63 -2.96 -31.84
N ALA A 606 40.67 -2.81 -30.92
CA ALA A 606 39.60 -3.78 -30.74
C ALA A 606 38.31 -3.46 -31.52
N ALA A 607 38.14 -2.23 -32.01
CA ALA A 607 36.94 -1.81 -32.74
C ALA A 607 36.70 -2.63 -34.01
N VAL A 608 37.73 -2.80 -34.85
CA VAL A 608 37.63 -3.53 -36.13
C VAL A 608 37.36 -5.03 -35.91
N PRO A 609 38.08 -5.75 -35.02
CA PRO A 609 37.74 -7.14 -34.67
C PRO A 609 36.33 -7.31 -34.11
N ALA A 610 35.85 -6.38 -33.29
CA ALA A 610 34.48 -6.44 -32.76
C ALA A 610 33.43 -6.25 -33.85
N GLU A 611 33.65 -5.33 -34.80
CA GLU A 611 32.78 -5.16 -35.96
C GLU A 611 32.77 -6.41 -36.84
N LYS A 612 33.93 -7.04 -37.06
CA LYS A 612 34.03 -8.33 -37.78
C LYS A 612 33.19 -9.44 -37.13
N LEU A 613 33.12 -9.50 -35.79
CA LEU A 613 32.23 -10.42 -35.07
C LEU A 613 30.75 -10.09 -35.29
N ARG A 614 30.37 -8.80 -35.20
CA ARG A 614 29.00 -8.34 -35.42
C ARG A 614 28.51 -8.62 -36.83
N ASP A 615 29.33 -8.35 -37.84
CA ASP A 615 29.02 -8.64 -39.25
C ASP A 615 28.82 -10.13 -39.52
N ASN A 616 29.40 -10.97 -38.64
CA ASN A 616 29.27 -12.43 -38.65
C ASN A 616 28.17 -12.95 -37.71
N GLY A 617 27.23 -12.10 -37.30
CA GLY A 617 26.04 -12.49 -36.54
C GLY A 617 26.28 -12.75 -35.05
N VAL A 618 27.39 -12.25 -34.49
CA VAL A 618 27.72 -12.37 -33.07
C VAL A 618 27.42 -11.04 -32.36
N SER A 619 26.56 -11.05 -31.34
CA SER A 619 26.29 -9.88 -30.52
C SER A 619 27.44 -9.65 -29.54
N VAL A 620 27.96 -8.42 -29.47
CA VAL A 620 29.09 -8.06 -28.59
C VAL A 620 28.63 -7.01 -27.58
N LEU A 621 28.78 -7.31 -26.29
CA LEU A 621 28.59 -6.35 -25.19
C LEU A 621 29.93 -6.06 -24.52
N VAL A 622 30.15 -4.79 -24.20
CA VAL A 622 31.35 -4.35 -23.49
C VAL A 622 30.96 -3.91 -22.08
N VAL A 623 31.61 -4.51 -21.08
CA VAL A 623 31.57 -4.10 -19.68
C VAL A 623 32.91 -3.42 -19.37
N GLY A 624 32.92 -2.10 -19.43
CA GLY A 624 34.10 -1.27 -19.17
C GLY A 624 34.15 -0.86 -17.71
N VAL A 625 35.23 -1.22 -17.01
CA VAL A 625 35.42 -0.91 -15.60
C VAL A 625 36.46 0.18 -15.41
N GLY A 626 36.09 1.27 -14.74
CA GLY A 626 37.00 2.35 -14.37
C GLY A 626 36.28 3.66 -14.06
N PRO A 627 36.96 4.63 -13.45
CA PRO A 627 36.34 5.88 -13.00
C PRO A 627 35.91 6.79 -14.17
N VAL A 628 36.51 6.61 -15.35
CA VAL A 628 36.24 7.43 -16.53
C VAL A 628 36.02 6.53 -17.73
N LEU A 629 34.87 6.72 -18.38
CA LEU A 629 34.56 6.00 -19.62
C LEU A 629 35.45 6.50 -20.77
N ARG A 630 36.35 5.63 -21.22
CA ARG A 630 37.26 5.90 -22.34
C ARG A 630 36.53 5.86 -23.68
N GLU A 631 36.89 6.77 -24.59
CA GLU A 631 36.30 6.80 -25.93
C GLU A 631 36.61 5.54 -26.75
N ALA A 632 37.75 4.89 -26.50
CA ALA A 632 38.07 3.62 -27.12
C ALA A 632 37.07 2.50 -26.75
N LEU A 633 36.51 2.51 -25.54
CA LEU A 633 35.47 1.55 -25.14
C LEU A 633 34.14 1.81 -25.84
N ARG A 634 33.78 3.08 -26.09
CA ARG A 634 32.58 3.42 -26.89
C ARG A 634 32.72 2.94 -28.32
N ARG A 635 33.89 3.18 -28.95
CA ARG A 635 34.20 2.69 -30.29
C ARG A 635 34.19 1.16 -30.37
N LEU A 636 34.75 0.48 -29.37
CA LEU A 636 34.69 -0.98 -29.26
C LEU A 636 33.25 -1.49 -29.14
N ALA A 637 32.43 -0.87 -28.28
CA ALA A 637 31.04 -1.27 -28.04
C ALA A 637 30.12 -1.06 -29.25
N GLY A 638 30.36 0.00 -30.03
CA GLY A 638 29.55 0.33 -31.20
C GLY A 638 28.20 0.96 -30.80
N PRO A 639 27.05 0.30 -31.03
CA PRO A 639 25.72 0.82 -30.68
C PRO A 639 25.60 1.25 -29.21
N ARG A 640 24.75 2.25 -28.93
CA ARG A 640 24.59 2.84 -27.58
C ARG A 640 24.15 1.84 -26.50
N ASP A 641 23.49 0.74 -26.88
CA ASP A 641 22.98 -0.29 -25.97
C ASP A 641 23.94 -1.47 -25.76
N SER A 642 25.17 -1.39 -26.29
CA SER A 642 26.19 -2.44 -26.22
C SER A 642 27.33 -2.12 -25.24
N LEU A 643 27.11 -1.18 -24.31
CA LEU A 643 28.10 -0.75 -23.32
C LEU A 643 27.49 -0.64 -21.92
N ILE A 644 28.10 -1.35 -20.96
CA ILE A 644 27.89 -1.17 -19.53
C ILE A 644 29.16 -0.54 -18.97
N HIS A 645 29.04 0.66 -18.40
CA HIS A 645 30.15 1.34 -17.74
C HIS A 645 30.02 1.21 -16.23
N VAL A 646 31.07 0.72 -15.58
CA VAL A 646 31.10 0.47 -14.14
C VAL A 646 32.24 1.28 -13.53
N ALA A 647 31.97 2.05 -12.47
CA ALA A 647 32.95 2.97 -11.90
C ALA A 647 34.14 2.24 -11.24
N ALA A 648 33.89 1.12 -10.56
CA ALA A 648 34.90 0.29 -9.90
C ALA A 648 34.57 -1.21 -10.01
N TYR A 649 35.58 -2.07 -9.87
CA TYR A 649 35.39 -3.54 -9.93
C TYR A 649 34.46 -4.08 -8.83
N GLU A 650 34.34 -3.37 -7.72
CA GLU A 650 33.45 -3.72 -6.60
C GLU A 650 31.97 -3.53 -6.97
N ASP A 651 31.68 -2.64 -7.92
CA ASP A 651 30.32 -2.31 -8.36
C ASP A 651 29.81 -3.23 -9.47
N LEU A 652 30.61 -4.20 -9.93
CA LEU A 652 30.21 -5.15 -10.96
C LEU A 652 28.93 -5.91 -10.56
N SER A 653 28.81 -6.29 -9.28
CA SER A 653 27.64 -6.99 -8.75
C SER A 653 26.34 -6.20 -8.94
N HIS A 654 26.37 -4.87 -8.82
CA HIS A 654 25.21 -4.00 -9.02
C HIS A 654 24.68 -3.99 -10.47
N HIS A 655 25.49 -4.45 -11.44
CA HIS A 655 25.16 -4.46 -12.86
C HIS A 655 24.81 -5.86 -13.39
N GLN A 656 24.68 -6.83 -12.49
CA GLN A 656 24.36 -8.21 -12.83
C GLN A 656 23.02 -8.32 -13.58
N ASP A 657 21.97 -7.67 -13.09
CA ASP A 657 20.64 -7.71 -13.70
C ASP A 657 20.64 -7.11 -15.11
N THR A 658 21.29 -5.96 -15.29
CA THR A 658 21.42 -5.30 -16.60
C THR A 658 22.15 -6.17 -17.62
N LEU A 659 23.22 -6.85 -17.20
CA LEU A 659 23.96 -7.79 -18.05
C LEU A 659 23.07 -8.97 -18.46
N ILE A 660 22.36 -9.56 -17.50
CA ILE A 660 21.49 -10.72 -17.74
C ILE A 660 20.33 -10.34 -18.66
N GLU A 661 19.70 -9.18 -18.44
CA GLU A 661 18.62 -8.68 -19.27
C GLU A 661 19.07 -8.50 -20.73
N TRP A 662 20.26 -7.91 -20.93
CA TRP A 662 20.83 -7.76 -22.26
C TRP A 662 21.08 -9.12 -22.93
N ILE A 663 21.71 -10.07 -22.23
CA ILE A 663 21.94 -11.44 -22.74
C ILE A 663 20.62 -12.11 -23.12
N CYS A 664 19.60 -11.97 -22.28
CA CYS A 664 18.28 -12.55 -22.52
C CYS A 664 17.53 -11.92 -23.69
N ARG A 665 17.78 -10.64 -23.98
CA ARG A 665 17.25 -9.97 -25.16
C ARG A 665 17.92 -10.50 -26.43
N GLU A 666 19.25 -10.66 -26.41
CA GLU A 666 20.00 -11.17 -27.56
C GLU A 666 19.65 -12.64 -27.89
N ALA A 667 19.37 -13.46 -26.87
CA ALA A 667 18.87 -14.83 -27.08
C ALA A 667 17.53 -14.90 -27.83
N LYS A 668 16.84 -13.78 -28.04
CA LYS A 668 15.57 -13.72 -28.79
C LYS A 668 15.73 -13.30 -30.25
N GLN A 669 16.92 -12.88 -30.66
CA GLN A 669 17.15 -12.35 -32.00
C GLN A 669 17.04 -13.45 -33.07
N PRO A 670 16.50 -13.13 -34.25
CA PRO A 670 16.49 -14.06 -35.37
C PRO A 670 17.93 -14.35 -35.81
N VAL A 671 18.18 -15.61 -36.16
CA VAL A 671 19.50 -16.13 -36.48
C VAL A 671 19.65 -16.38 -37.98
N ASN A 672 20.87 -16.21 -38.47
CA ASN A 672 21.26 -16.67 -39.80
C ASN A 672 22.07 -17.96 -39.65
N LEU A 673 21.60 -19.05 -40.26
CA LEU A 673 22.24 -20.37 -40.15
C LEU A 673 23.67 -20.41 -40.71
N CYS A 674 24.03 -19.46 -41.59
CA CYS A 674 25.35 -19.32 -42.18
C CYS A 674 26.24 -18.26 -41.52
N LYS A 675 25.81 -17.69 -40.38
CA LYS A 675 26.58 -16.67 -39.64
C LYS A 675 26.63 -17.01 -38.15
N PRO A 676 27.80 -17.34 -37.58
CA PRO A 676 29.08 -17.61 -38.24
C PRO A 676 28.99 -18.76 -39.25
N ASN A 677 29.87 -18.75 -40.26
CA ASN A 677 29.91 -19.81 -41.28
C ASN A 677 30.14 -21.18 -40.60
N PRO A 678 29.17 -22.11 -40.64
CA PRO A 678 29.31 -23.43 -40.03
C PRO A 678 30.21 -24.38 -40.84
N CYS A 679 30.58 -24.03 -42.07
CA CYS A 679 31.37 -24.85 -42.96
C CYS A 679 32.87 -24.70 -42.67
N MET A 680 33.53 -25.81 -42.39
CA MET A 680 34.95 -25.87 -42.11
C MET A 680 35.79 -25.85 -43.40
N ASN A 681 37.11 -25.65 -43.26
CA ASN A 681 38.09 -25.78 -44.35
C ASN A 681 37.75 -24.94 -45.60
N GLU A 682 37.40 -23.66 -45.39
CA GLU A 682 37.01 -22.72 -46.47
C GLU A 682 35.77 -23.14 -47.28
N GLY A 683 34.94 -24.03 -46.71
CA GLY A 683 33.64 -24.38 -47.27
C GLY A 683 32.69 -23.18 -47.34
N THR A 684 31.88 -23.12 -48.39
CA THR A 684 30.89 -22.04 -48.59
C THR A 684 29.53 -22.46 -48.05
N CYS A 685 28.95 -21.67 -47.14
CA CYS A 685 27.61 -21.94 -46.61
C CYS A 685 26.52 -21.38 -47.50
N ILE A 686 25.56 -22.23 -47.86
CA ILE A 686 24.40 -21.88 -48.67
C ILE A 686 23.14 -22.09 -47.85
N LEU A 687 22.41 -21.01 -47.61
CA LEU A 687 21.09 -21.05 -46.97
C LEU A 687 20.07 -21.77 -47.87
N ARG A 688 19.32 -22.69 -47.28
CA ARG A 688 18.16 -23.38 -47.85
C ARG A 688 16.95 -23.06 -46.96
N ASN A 689 15.74 -23.29 -47.46
CA ASN A 689 14.52 -22.92 -46.72
C ASN A 689 14.44 -23.69 -45.38
N GLY A 690 14.79 -23.00 -44.27
CA GLY A 690 14.86 -23.59 -42.93
C GLY A 690 16.09 -24.46 -42.63
N SER A 691 17.10 -24.51 -43.51
CA SER A 691 18.33 -25.31 -43.32
C SER A 691 19.54 -24.67 -44.02
N TYR A 692 20.73 -25.28 -43.92
CA TYR A 692 21.89 -24.85 -44.70
C TYR A 692 22.62 -26.06 -45.28
N ARG A 693 23.44 -25.81 -46.30
CA ARG A 693 24.35 -26.80 -46.89
C ARG A 693 25.73 -26.19 -47.06
N CYS A 694 26.76 -26.97 -46.79
CA CYS A 694 28.14 -26.61 -47.08
C CYS A 694 28.57 -27.11 -48.46
N GLU A 695 29.11 -26.21 -49.28
CA GLU A 695 29.86 -26.56 -50.48
C GLU A 695 31.34 -26.69 -50.12
N CYS A 696 31.81 -27.93 -50.12
CA CYS A 696 33.17 -28.30 -49.73
C CYS A 696 34.13 -28.18 -50.91
N ARG A 697 35.31 -27.64 -50.65
CA ARG A 697 36.41 -27.54 -51.63
C ARG A 697 37.45 -28.64 -51.37
N ASP A 698 38.37 -28.82 -52.32
CA ASP A 698 39.56 -29.68 -52.18
C ASP A 698 39.28 -31.16 -51.87
N GLY A 699 38.21 -31.70 -52.46
CA GLY A 699 37.84 -33.10 -52.27
C GLY A 699 37.46 -33.43 -50.84
N ARG A 700 36.86 -32.48 -50.11
CA ARG A 700 36.29 -32.71 -48.78
C ARG A 700 34.81 -33.07 -48.85
N GLU A 701 34.37 -33.84 -47.86
CA GLU A 701 33.00 -34.33 -47.69
C GLU A 701 32.55 -34.18 -46.23
N GLY A 702 31.26 -34.41 -46.00
CA GLY A 702 30.60 -34.26 -44.69
C GLY A 702 29.69 -33.03 -44.62
N PRO A 703 28.72 -33.01 -43.69
CA PRO A 703 27.77 -31.91 -43.50
C PRO A 703 28.42 -30.53 -43.28
N HIS A 704 29.65 -30.48 -42.76
CA HIS A 704 30.39 -29.24 -42.49
C HIS A 704 31.79 -29.23 -43.13
N CYS A 705 32.04 -30.07 -44.14
CA CYS A 705 33.35 -30.18 -44.80
C CYS A 705 34.49 -30.63 -43.89
N GLU A 706 34.17 -31.47 -42.90
CA GLU A 706 35.08 -31.94 -41.87
C GLU A 706 35.99 -33.08 -42.33
N SER A 707 35.57 -33.86 -43.34
CA SER A 707 36.28 -35.08 -43.78
C SER A 707 36.84 -34.95 -45.19
N TRP A 708 37.82 -35.79 -45.56
CA TRP A 708 38.25 -35.94 -46.95
C TRP A 708 37.40 -37.00 -47.65
N ALA A 709 37.00 -36.73 -48.89
CA ALA A 709 36.46 -37.74 -49.79
C ALA A 709 37.49 -38.85 -49.94
N LEU A 710 37.12 -40.08 -49.56
CA LEU A 710 37.95 -41.24 -49.81
C LEU A 710 38.13 -41.37 -51.32
N ARG A 711 39.38 -41.28 -51.81
CA ARG A 711 39.69 -41.58 -53.22
C ARG A 711 39.41 -43.07 -53.49
N GLY A 712 38.20 -43.35 -53.96
CA GLY A 712 37.85 -44.62 -54.58
C GLY A 712 38.15 -44.56 -56.08
N ASP A 713 39.23 -45.22 -56.49
CA ASP A 713 39.43 -45.62 -57.89
C ASP A 713 38.30 -46.57 -58.34
N ALA A 714 38.00 -46.52 -59.65
CA ALA A 714 37.23 -47.46 -60.48
C ALA A 714 35.72 -47.17 -60.74
N PRO A 715 35.20 -47.48 -61.95
CA PRO A 715 34.31 -46.60 -62.72
C PRO A 715 32.83 -47.02 -62.74
N LYS A 716 31.97 -46.04 -63.04
CA LYS A 716 30.53 -46.18 -63.31
C LYS A 716 30.24 -47.24 -64.39
N ALA A 717 29.56 -48.32 -64.00
CA ALA A 717 28.80 -49.16 -64.91
C ALA A 717 27.40 -48.56 -65.17
N ARG A 718 26.94 -48.73 -66.41
CA ARG A 718 25.66 -48.26 -67.00
C ARG A 718 24.42 -48.99 -66.46
N GLY A 719 23.28 -48.30 -66.58
CA GLY A 719 21.92 -48.88 -66.66
C GLY A 719 21.24 -49.02 -65.29
N SER A 720 19.95 -48.78 -65.09
CA SER A 720 18.83 -48.51 -66.01
C SER A 720 17.65 -48.01 -65.16
N SER A 721 16.78 -47.24 -65.83
CA SER A 721 15.42 -46.85 -65.45
C SER A 721 14.60 -47.86 -64.64
N GLY A 722 13.80 -47.35 -63.71
CA GLY A 722 12.65 -48.04 -63.12
C GLY A 722 12.03 -47.25 -61.96
N GLU A 723 10.99 -46.47 -62.25
CA GLU A 723 9.95 -46.13 -61.27
C GLU A 723 9.28 -47.42 -60.76
N PRO A 724 8.60 -47.37 -59.60
CA PRO A 724 7.16 -47.16 -59.67
C PRO A 724 6.58 -46.24 -58.58
N GLU A 725 5.51 -45.55 -58.96
CA GLU A 725 4.52 -44.92 -58.10
C GLU A 725 3.73 -45.96 -57.27
N GLY A 726 3.25 -45.50 -56.11
CA GLY A 726 1.87 -45.78 -55.67
C GLY A 726 1.69 -46.76 -54.51
N GLY A 727 1.04 -46.28 -53.44
CA GLY A 727 0.32 -47.17 -52.51
C GLY A 727 0.20 -46.69 -51.07
N GLN A 728 -0.76 -45.81 -50.80
CA GLN A 728 -1.29 -45.55 -49.45
C GLN A 728 -2.01 -46.77 -48.87
N GLN A 729 -1.83 -47.04 -47.57
CA GLN A 729 -2.83 -47.71 -46.75
C GLN A 729 -2.72 -47.29 -45.25
N PRO A 730 -3.85 -47.04 -44.56
CA PRO A 730 -3.88 -46.69 -43.13
C PRO A 730 -4.05 -47.92 -42.22
N GLY A 731 -3.67 -47.76 -40.95
CA GLY A 731 -3.51 -48.84 -39.97
C GLY A 731 -4.80 -49.50 -39.43
N PRO A 732 -4.66 -50.60 -38.65
CA PRO A 732 -5.76 -51.42 -38.15
C PRO A 732 -6.13 -51.08 -36.69
N PRO A 733 -7.30 -51.54 -36.19
CA PRO A 733 -7.48 -51.75 -34.76
C PRO A 733 -7.93 -53.18 -34.40
N GLY A 734 -7.53 -53.61 -33.19
CA GLY A 734 -7.87 -54.89 -32.53
C GLY A 734 -6.78 -55.94 -32.72
N HIS A 735 -6.12 -56.48 -31.68
CA HIS A 735 -6.44 -56.64 -30.26
C HIS A 735 -5.18 -56.53 -29.41
#